data_AF-A0A242K8W6-F1
#
_entry.id   AF-A0A242K8W6-F1
#
_cell.length_a   1.000
_cell.length_b   1.000
_cell.length_c   1.000
_cell.angle_alpha   90.00
_cell.angle_beta   90.00
_cell.angle_gamma   90.00
#
_symmetry.space_group_name_H-M   'P 1'
#
loop_
_entity.id
_entity.type
_entity.pdbx_description
1 polymer ?
#
loop_
_entity_poly.entity_id
_entity_poly.type
_entity_poly.pdbx_seq_one_letter_code
_entity_poly.pdbx_strand_id
1 'polypeptide(L)'
;MRKRSWGTLHEIAHGYQAGFDNQGMFTGEVSNNLFGVQHEYEKYGKSADQTSWLFDYGKKNEVEQNLYNKLVKGDETYESIDLREKLILMTMLKQKAGNEAFTKMYQGYRELANQPGFVKTNYPLPNLLNAYYSEHSKLDFAPVLIRWGLTLTDTQATLNRAKGYPAVASLADVVPEEKLAQARALIDPSLLINSNFEMVKNSEIASLGLKGELNIQLETKNISELIGAKIQIKDGHTIVQEKLITDTTTTFTNLPNGVYSVAFSGGKMVKYIPEIDYVYVKEAKNEVTVPVKELVISQVANQKIVFTGLGDVAFGEFTVDLNSETAVLSLTAKDPHSYFSGKTYASVKISDAAGNVRYDRKIEGANIQTGEDSIQLLIGDQVEIYHAETKNRLVSSDEIISSGQTTNKWTVTEWGLQNQQLGNSPEDVLIKKVDQLATALLQNDWLKDISMTQLNEKKQLYVAIQSLSEAKKNQLMEKYAALFTLPKVEDGSEFQYTFKGLGDWIFSTIDVSIQNKQATITTKAGKPHVYFNEGYGIIHIQSNNGMTKYEKNYTGSQVYSNQTEQVALLIGDYITVTHKEYKDRLAIENKEQGTSLETAETVTYQLTDEGLKRVATDSIPKSQLEEGSEFQFTFKGLGDKIFSVVTISIKGKYILIDTKAGKPHAYFNENYGTIQVQDDNGRTKCERSFVGTQQYSENMAGIDLLVGDSITITHKEYKDRLILENLDKGEQIVSAETVTYQVTADGLVQVSN
;
A
#
# COMPACT_ATOMS: atom_id res chain seq x y z
N MET A 1 30.27 -21.52 -35.69
CA MET A 1 30.13 -20.76 -34.43
C MET A 1 31.30 -21.07 -33.50
N ARG A 2 31.96 -20.07 -32.90
CA ARG A 2 33.07 -20.29 -31.93
C ARG A 2 32.46 -20.58 -30.55
N LYS A 3 33.05 -21.50 -29.78
CA LYS A 3 32.57 -21.84 -28.43
C LYS A 3 32.60 -20.56 -27.57
N ARG A 4 31.47 -20.19 -26.97
CA ARG A 4 31.29 -19.01 -26.08
C ARG A 4 31.44 -17.62 -26.75
N SER A 5 31.36 -17.51 -28.08
CA SER A 5 31.18 -16.18 -28.71
C SER A 5 29.75 -15.68 -28.54
N TRP A 6 29.55 -14.36 -28.50
CA TRP A 6 28.23 -13.71 -28.44
C TRP A 6 27.22 -14.34 -29.41
N GLY A 7 27.58 -14.44 -30.70
CA GLY A 7 26.70 -15.05 -31.70
C GLY A 7 26.30 -16.51 -31.41
N THR A 8 27.12 -17.27 -30.69
CA THR A 8 26.73 -18.65 -30.29
C THR A 8 25.74 -18.63 -29.14
N LEU A 9 25.93 -17.72 -28.17
CA LEU A 9 25.03 -17.57 -27.02
C LEU A 9 23.67 -17.02 -27.46
N HIS A 10 23.67 -16.03 -28.35
CA HIS A 10 22.50 -15.43 -28.97
C HIS A 10 21.59 -16.47 -29.65
N GLU A 11 22.17 -17.31 -30.50
CA GLU A 11 21.44 -18.35 -31.25
C GLU A 11 20.90 -19.46 -30.35
N ILE A 12 21.64 -19.85 -29.31
CA ILE A 12 21.13 -20.78 -28.29
C ILE A 12 19.97 -20.14 -27.53
N ALA A 13 20.09 -18.85 -27.19
CA ALA A 13 19.11 -18.14 -26.39
C ALA A 13 17.79 -17.89 -27.12
N HIS A 14 17.77 -17.81 -28.46
CA HIS A 14 16.52 -17.83 -29.22
C HIS A 14 15.67 -19.06 -28.90
N GLY A 15 16.29 -20.21 -28.62
CA GLY A 15 15.58 -21.42 -28.18
C GLY A 15 14.88 -21.29 -26.81
N TYR A 16 15.18 -20.24 -26.04
CA TYR A 16 14.57 -19.95 -24.74
C TYR A 16 13.59 -18.77 -24.77
N GLN A 17 13.35 -18.16 -25.93
CA GLN A 17 12.24 -17.21 -26.06
C GLN A 17 10.91 -17.93 -25.86
N ALA A 18 9.97 -17.22 -25.25
CA ALA A 18 8.68 -17.75 -24.83
C ALA A 18 7.52 -17.12 -25.59
N GLY A 19 6.33 -17.65 -25.37
CA GLY A 19 5.12 -17.14 -26.00
C GLY A 19 4.86 -15.67 -25.69
N PHE A 20 5.32 -15.07 -24.59
CA PHE A 20 5.11 -13.64 -24.33
C PHE A 20 6.00 -12.71 -25.18
N ASP A 21 6.98 -13.25 -25.91
CA ASP A 21 7.86 -12.42 -26.73
C ASP A 21 7.08 -11.73 -27.87
N ASN A 22 7.45 -10.47 -28.11
CA ASN A 22 6.75 -9.54 -28.99
C ASN A 22 5.28 -9.28 -28.60
N GLN A 23 4.90 -9.41 -27.33
CA GLN A 23 3.55 -9.05 -26.84
C GLN A 23 3.60 -7.78 -26.00
N GLY A 24 2.95 -6.73 -26.47
CA GLY A 24 2.94 -5.41 -25.83
C GLY A 24 4.24 -4.61 -25.96
N MET A 25 5.36 -5.26 -26.29
CA MET A 25 6.65 -4.62 -26.58
C MET A 25 7.48 -5.50 -27.50
N PHE A 26 8.31 -4.91 -28.36
CA PHE A 26 9.22 -5.67 -29.23
C PHE A 26 10.35 -6.31 -28.42
N THR A 27 10.54 -7.63 -28.58
CA THR A 27 11.62 -8.38 -27.92
C THR A 27 12.32 -9.44 -28.78
N GLY A 28 11.94 -9.58 -30.05
CA GLY A 28 12.40 -10.68 -30.93
C GLY A 28 13.92 -10.84 -30.98
N GLU A 29 14.65 -9.73 -31.00
CA GLU A 29 16.12 -9.69 -31.00
C GLU A 29 16.70 -9.04 -29.73
N VAL A 30 15.92 -9.07 -28.63
CA VAL A 30 16.25 -8.38 -27.38
C VAL A 30 16.23 -9.36 -26.21
N SER A 31 15.11 -10.03 -25.94
CA SER A 31 14.93 -10.82 -24.71
C SER A 31 15.88 -12.02 -24.63
N ASN A 32 16.17 -12.66 -25.76
CA ASN A 32 17.16 -13.74 -25.86
C ASN A 32 18.56 -13.26 -25.41
N ASN A 33 18.91 -12.00 -25.66
CA ASN A 33 20.22 -11.48 -25.28
C ASN A 33 20.42 -11.37 -23.77
N LEU A 34 19.37 -11.41 -22.94
CA LEU A 34 19.49 -11.45 -21.48
C LEU A 34 20.31 -12.64 -20.99
N PHE A 35 20.17 -13.81 -21.64
CA PHE A 35 20.92 -15.02 -21.28
C PHE A 35 22.41 -14.84 -21.59
N GLY A 36 22.73 -14.21 -22.72
CA GLY A 36 24.10 -13.87 -23.12
C GLY A 36 24.74 -12.87 -22.15
N VAL A 37 24.03 -11.78 -21.85
CA VAL A 37 24.46 -10.76 -20.87
C VAL A 37 24.72 -11.41 -19.52
N GLN A 38 23.76 -12.17 -18.99
CA GLN A 38 23.92 -12.83 -17.70
C GLN A 38 25.17 -13.74 -17.70
N HIS A 39 25.35 -14.56 -18.74
CA HIS A 39 26.51 -15.44 -18.84
C HIS A 39 27.84 -14.68 -18.85
N GLU A 40 27.94 -13.59 -19.61
CA GLU A 40 29.16 -12.79 -19.70
C GLU A 40 29.49 -12.11 -18.38
N TYR A 41 28.50 -11.50 -17.72
CA TYR A 41 28.73 -10.79 -16.46
C TYR A 41 28.96 -11.75 -15.28
N GLU A 42 28.28 -12.89 -15.19
CA GLU A 42 28.58 -13.90 -14.16
C GLU A 42 30.01 -14.45 -14.30
N LYS A 43 30.52 -14.52 -15.53
CA LYS A 43 31.83 -15.10 -15.80
C LYS A 43 32.98 -14.11 -15.71
N TYR A 44 32.79 -12.89 -16.21
CA TYR A 44 33.85 -11.88 -16.33
C TYR A 44 33.68 -10.72 -15.34
N GLY A 45 32.59 -10.69 -14.57
CA GLY A 45 32.24 -9.57 -13.70
C GLY A 45 32.16 -8.26 -14.49
N LYS A 46 32.58 -7.16 -13.87
CA LYS A 46 32.59 -5.81 -14.49
C LYS A 46 33.51 -5.68 -15.71
N SER A 47 34.47 -6.59 -15.89
CA SER A 47 35.29 -6.61 -17.12
C SER A 47 34.46 -6.90 -18.36
N ALA A 48 33.25 -7.45 -18.21
CA ALA A 48 32.30 -7.65 -19.30
C ALA A 48 31.89 -6.32 -19.97
N ASP A 49 31.97 -5.16 -19.29
CA ASP A 49 31.72 -3.85 -19.91
C ASP A 49 32.59 -3.62 -21.17
N GLN A 50 33.79 -4.20 -21.20
CA GLN A 50 34.76 -4.06 -22.30
C GLN A 50 34.52 -5.03 -23.46
N THR A 51 33.80 -6.13 -23.23
CA THR A 51 33.69 -7.24 -24.19
C THR A 51 32.26 -7.64 -24.52
N SER A 52 31.28 -7.20 -23.74
CA SER A 52 29.87 -7.54 -23.92
C SER A 52 29.23 -6.72 -25.03
N TRP A 53 28.26 -7.33 -25.70
CA TRP A 53 27.42 -6.63 -26.67
C TRP A 53 26.55 -5.56 -26.01
N LEU A 54 26.18 -5.71 -24.72
CA LEU A 54 25.34 -4.77 -23.97
C LEU A 54 25.86 -3.33 -24.02
N PHE A 55 27.19 -3.14 -23.99
CA PHE A 55 27.82 -1.83 -24.02
C PHE A 55 28.75 -1.65 -25.23
N ASP A 56 28.38 -2.29 -26.35
CA ASP A 56 29.08 -2.20 -27.65
C ASP A 56 30.59 -2.39 -27.54
N TYR A 57 31.02 -3.44 -26.83
CA TYR A 57 32.44 -3.83 -26.74
C TYR A 57 33.35 -2.71 -26.21
N GLY A 58 32.99 -2.12 -25.07
CA GLY A 58 33.78 -1.10 -24.37
C GLY A 58 33.35 0.35 -24.61
N LYS A 59 32.25 0.59 -25.34
CA LYS A 59 31.72 1.93 -25.62
C LYS A 59 30.54 2.34 -24.72
N LYS A 60 30.53 1.85 -23.48
CA LYS A 60 29.49 2.12 -22.48
C LYS A 60 29.07 3.59 -22.42
N ASN A 61 30.03 4.51 -22.30
CA ASN A 61 29.74 5.94 -22.19
C ASN A 61 28.98 6.49 -23.41
N GLU A 62 29.27 6.02 -24.62
CA GLU A 62 28.57 6.44 -25.84
C GLU A 62 27.14 5.90 -25.85
N VAL A 63 26.97 4.60 -25.54
CA VAL A 63 25.65 3.96 -25.47
C VAL A 63 24.77 4.65 -24.44
N GLU A 64 25.29 4.91 -23.24
CA GLU A 64 24.51 5.53 -22.17
C GLU A 64 24.20 7.01 -22.44
N GLN A 65 25.12 7.76 -23.06
CA GLN A 65 24.85 9.14 -23.43
C GLN A 65 23.80 9.23 -24.54
N ASN A 66 23.86 8.34 -25.53
CA ASN A 66 22.86 8.27 -26.58
C ASN A 66 21.48 7.95 -25.99
N LEU A 67 21.40 6.93 -25.15
CA LEU A 67 20.17 6.55 -24.48
C LEU A 67 19.61 7.67 -23.59
N TYR A 68 20.47 8.39 -22.86
CA TYR A 68 20.08 9.55 -22.06
C TYR A 68 19.54 10.69 -22.93
N ASN A 69 20.20 10.98 -24.05
CA ASN A 69 19.74 12.01 -24.97
C ASN A 69 18.38 11.68 -25.58
N LYS A 70 18.12 10.40 -25.89
CA LYS A 70 16.85 9.95 -26.48
C LYS A 70 15.70 9.96 -25.46
N LEU A 71 15.87 9.29 -24.32
CA LEU A 71 14.78 9.07 -23.36
C LEU A 71 14.59 10.19 -22.34
N VAL A 72 15.66 10.88 -21.95
CA VAL A 72 15.62 11.84 -20.84
C VAL A 72 15.60 13.29 -21.33
N LYS A 73 16.35 13.59 -22.39
CA LYS A 73 16.34 14.92 -23.03
C LYS A 73 15.39 14.99 -24.23
N GLY A 74 15.10 13.86 -24.86
CA GLY A 74 14.17 13.73 -25.97
C GLY A 74 12.79 13.22 -25.54
N ASP A 75 11.97 12.90 -26.53
CA ASP A 75 10.62 12.36 -26.41
C ASP A 75 10.52 10.91 -26.94
N GLU A 76 11.66 10.26 -27.16
CA GLU A 76 11.72 8.87 -27.59
C GLU A 76 11.23 7.91 -26.49
N THR A 77 10.79 6.73 -26.91
CA THR A 77 10.27 5.68 -26.01
C THR A 77 10.96 4.36 -26.30
N TYR A 78 10.61 3.32 -25.53
CA TYR A 78 11.06 1.96 -25.79
C TYR A 78 10.83 1.53 -27.25
N GLU A 79 9.78 2.02 -27.92
CA GLU A 79 9.49 1.60 -29.30
C GLU A 79 10.58 2.05 -30.29
N SER A 80 11.02 3.31 -30.20
CA SER A 80 11.91 3.95 -31.18
C SER A 80 13.40 3.66 -30.99
N ILE A 81 13.81 3.32 -29.76
CA ILE A 81 15.22 3.07 -29.42
C ILE A 81 15.77 1.76 -30.02
N ASP A 82 17.10 1.65 -30.08
CA ASP A 82 17.77 0.51 -30.72
C ASP A 82 17.72 -0.78 -29.88
N LEU A 83 18.11 -1.91 -30.47
CA LEU A 83 18.05 -3.23 -29.82
C LEU A 83 18.88 -3.33 -28.54
N ARG A 84 20.01 -2.61 -28.46
CA ARG A 84 20.91 -2.62 -27.31
C ARG A 84 20.36 -1.76 -26.18
N GLU A 85 19.82 -0.60 -26.53
CA GLU A 85 19.12 0.29 -25.62
C GLU A 85 17.89 -0.40 -24.99
N LYS A 86 17.12 -1.14 -25.80
CA LYS A 86 16.03 -2.02 -25.32
C LYS A 86 16.53 -3.09 -24.33
N LEU A 87 17.68 -3.70 -24.63
CA LEU A 87 18.29 -4.71 -23.77
C LEU A 87 18.76 -4.13 -22.43
N ILE A 88 19.18 -2.86 -22.38
CA ILE A 88 19.53 -2.17 -21.13
C ILE A 88 18.33 -2.18 -20.18
N LEU A 89 17.14 -1.75 -20.62
CA LEU A 89 15.94 -1.79 -19.78
C LEU A 89 15.71 -3.19 -19.18
N MET A 90 15.65 -4.21 -20.04
CA MET A 90 15.39 -5.58 -19.59
C MET A 90 16.46 -6.08 -18.61
N THR A 91 17.71 -5.71 -18.83
CA THR A 91 18.83 -6.10 -17.97
C THR A 91 18.71 -5.45 -16.59
N MET A 92 18.44 -4.14 -16.53
CA MET A 92 18.31 -3.39 -15.28
C MET A 92 17.07 -3.82 -14.48
N LEU A 93 15.93 -4.05 -15.14
CA LEU A 93 14.73 -4.60 -14.50
C LEU A 93 15.03 -5.96 -13.85
N LYS A 94 15.66 -6.87 -14.61
CA LYS A 94 15.99 -8.21 -14.11
C LYS A 94 17.02 -8.17 -12.98
N GLN A 95 18.03 -7.31 -13.06
CA GLN A 95 19.02 -7.15 -12.00
C GLN A 95 18.37 -6.71 -10.70
N LYS A 96 17.45 -5.74 -10.76
CA LYS A 96 16.74 -5.23 -9.58
C LYS A 96 15.74 -6.21 -9.00
N ALA A 97 14.98 -6.90 -9.85
CA ALA A 97 13.98 -7.88 -9.42
C ALA A 97 14.62 -9.20 -8.93
N GLY A 98 15.81 -9.52 -9.43
CA GLY A 98 16.53 -10.75 -9.15
C GLY A 98 16.22 -11.89 -10.15
N ASN A 99 17.17 -12.82 -10.26
CA ASN A 99 17.08 -13.97 -11.17
C ASN A 99 15.88 -14.88 -10.87
N GLU A 100 15.46 -14.95 -9.61
CA GLU A 100 14.33 -15.77 -9.21
C GLU A 100 13.01 -15.19 -9.75
N ALA A 101 12.81 -13.87 -9.70
CA ALA A 101 11.63 -13.22 -10.28
C ALA A 101 11.51 -13.50 -11.79
N PHE A 102 12.62 -13.42 -12.53
CA PHE A 102 12.67 -13.79 -13.95
C PHE A 102 12.34 -15.27 -14.17
N THR A 103 12.85 -16.16 -13.33
CA THR A 103 12.54 -17.60 -13.39
C THR A 103 11.06 -17.85 -13.13
N LYS A 104 10.47 -17.18 -12.13
CA LYS A 104 9.06 -17.29 -11.77
C LYS A 104 8.15 -16.79 -12.89
N MET A 105 8.49 -15.69 -13.55
CA MET A 105 7.76 -15.19 -14.71
C MET A 105 7.67 -16.25 -15.82
N TYR A 106 8.79 -16.90 -16.15
CA TYR A 106 8.81 -17.98 -17.14
C TYR A 106 8.00 -19.21 -16.71
N GLN A 107 8.08 -19.60 -15.43
CA GLN A 107 7.31 -20.72 -14.87
C GLN A 107 5.81 -20.42 -14.91
N GLY A 108 5.40 -19.29 -14.35
CA GLY A 108 4.00 -18.88 -14.29
C GLY A 108 3.39 -18.64 -15.67
N TYR A 109 4.13 -18.08 -16.63
CA TYR A 109 3.64 -18.00 -18.02
C TYR A 109 3.41 -19.38 -18.64
N ARG A 110 4.30 -20.37 -18.40
CA ARG A 110 4.07 -21.75 -18.87
C ARG A 110 2.86 -22.38 -18.19
N GLU A 111 2.60 -22.09 -16.93
CA GLU A 111 1.39 -22.55 -16.23
C GLU A 111 0.13 -21.94 -16.84
N LEU A 112 0.14 -20.63 -17.13
CA LEU A 112 -0.95 -19.93 -17.82
C LEU A 112 -1.18 -20.49 -19.22
N ALA A 113 -0.10 -20.71 -19.99
CA ALA A 113 -0.16 -21.22 -21.36
C ALA A 113 -0.74 -22.65 -21.45
N ASN A 114 -0.73 -23.41 -20.36
CA ASN A 114 -1.31 -24.74 -20.29
C ASN A 114 -2.79 -24.73 -19.84
N GLN A 115 -3.37 -23.57 -19.52
CA GLN A 115 -4.78 -23.48 -19.13
C GLN A 115 -5.71 -23.51 -20.37
N PRO A 116 -6.91 -24.13 -20.26
CA PRO A 116 -7.92 -24.05 -21.31
C PRO A 116 -8.30 -22.61 -21.65
N GLY A 117 -8.40 -22.28 -22.94
CA GLY A 117 -8.80 -20.94 -23.39
C GLY A 117 -7.68 -19.89 -23.32
N PHE A 118 -6.42 -20.30 -23.16
CA PHE A 118 -5.27 -19.39 -23.17
C PHE A 118 -5.18 -18.60 -24.48
N VAL A 119 -5.08 -17.27 -24.37
CA VAL A 119 -4.82 -16.36 -25.49
C VAL A 119 -3.57 -15.53 -25.17
N LYS A 120 -2.51 -15.72 -25.97
CA LYS A 120 -1.19 -15.09 -25.80
C LYS A 120 -1.27 -13.56 -25.64
N THR A 121 -2.12 -12.89 -26.41
CA THR A 121 -2.26 -11.42 -26.40
C THR A 121 -2.83 -10.87 -25.09
N ASN A 122 -3.46 -11.70 -24.26
CA ASN A 122 -3.99 -11.29 -22.95
C ASN A 122 -2.90 -11.18 -21.88
N TYR A 123 -1.67 -11.62 -22.17
CA TYR A 123 -0.55 -11.63 -21.24
C TYR A 123 0.67 -10.91 -21.84
N PRO A 124 0.58 -9.58 -22.10
CA PRO A 124 1.69 -8.83 -22.65
C PRO A 124 2.88 -8.81 -21.68
N LEU A 125 4.10 -8.77 -22.22
CA LEU A 125 5.31 -8.86 -21.43
C LEU A 125 5.47 -7.73 -20.40
N PRO A 126 5.14 -6.45 -20.67
CA PRO A 126 5.18 -5.40 -19.65
C PRO A 126 4.35 -5.73 -18.40
N ASN A 127 3.14 -6.30 -18.56
CA ASN A 127 2.29 -6.74 -17.46
C ASN A 127 2.93 -7.89 -16.68
N LEU A 128 3.48 -8.90 -17.38
CA LEU A 128 4.17 -10.02 -16.75
C LEU A 128 5.42 -9.57 -15.97
N LEU A 129 6.21 -8.64 -16.52
CA LEU A 129 7.34 -8.03 -15.83
C LEU A 129 6.86 -7.33 -14.57
N ASN A 130 5.85 -6.45 -14.68
CA ASN A 130 5.32 -5.72 -13.54
C ASN A 130 4.80 -6.68 -12.45
N ALA A 131 3.99 -7.68 -12.81
CA ALA A 131 3.43 -8.66 -11.88
C ALA A 131 4.52 -9.47 -11.18
N TYR A 132 5.28 -10.27 -11.91
CA TYR A 132 6.23 -11.21 -11.30
C TYR A 132 7.40 -10.51 -10.64
N TYR A 133 7.86 -9.38 -11.17
CA TYR A 133 8.99 -8.66 -10.54
C TYR A 133 8.53 -7.97 -9.27
N SER A 134 7.34 -7.34 -9.29
CA SER A 134 6.83 -6.65 -8.11
C SER A 134 6.44 -7.62 -7.00
N GLU A 135 5.74 -8.70 -7.33
CA GLU A 135 5.30 -9.68 -6.34
C GLU A 135 6.46 -10.41 -5.66
N HIS A 136 7.52 -10.71 -6.42
CA HIS A 136 8.68 -11.41 -5.89
C HIS A 136 9.60 -10.50 -5.08
N SER A 137 9.90 -9.31 -5.60
CA SER A 137 10.87 -8.39 -4.97
C SER A 137 10.25 -7.43 -3.94
N LYS A 138 8.90 -7.31 -3.90
CA LYS A 138 8.16 -6.32 -3.09
C LYS A 138 8.51 -4.87 -3.46
N LEU A 139 8.77 -4.62 -4.74
CA LEU A 139 9.05 -3.31 -5.33
C LEU A 139 8.00 -2.99 -6.38
N ASP A 140 7.76 -1.71 -6.66
CA ASP A 140 6.83 -1.29 -7.72
C ASP A 140 7.60 -0.88 -8.98
N PHE A 141 7.53 -1.72 -10.03
CA PHE A 141 8.19 -1.51 -11.32
C PHE A 141 7.32 -0.75 -12.32
N ALA A 142 6.05 -0.47 -12.01
CA ALA A 142 5.17 0.28 -12.89
C ALA A 142 5.73 1.67 -13.29
N PRO A 143 6.30 2.48 -12.38
CA PRO A 143 6.81 3.79 -12.75
C PRO A 143 7.85 3.73 -13.86
N VAL A 144 8.82 2.81 -13.79
CA VAL A 144 9.87 2.75 -14.82
C VAL A 144 9.36 2.20 -16.15
N LEU A 145 8.44 1.22 -16.14
CA LEU A 145 7.85 0.70 -17.37
C LEU A 145 7.06 1.81 -18.10
N ILE A 146 6.24 2.56 -17.36
CA ILE A 146 5.48 3.70 -17.88
C ILE A 146 6.42 4.80 -18.37
N ARG A 147 7.48 5.11 -17.61
CA ARG A 147 8.47 6.14 -17.97
C ARG A 147 9.19 5.85 -19.29
N TRP A 148 9.41 4.58 -19.62
CA TRP A 148 9.97 4.14 -20.89
C TRP A 148 8.91 4.04 -22.02
N GLY A 149 7.69 4.51 -21.79
CA GLY A 149 6.60 4.54 -22.76
C GLY A 149 5.88 3.19 -22.95
N LEU A 150 6.06 2.23 -22.05
CA LEU A 150 5.34 0.96 -22.09
C LEU A 150 3.96 1.11 -21.45
N THR A 151 2.96 0.47 -22.03
CA THR A 151 1.59 0.46 -21.50
C THR A 151 1.38 -0.72 -20.56
N LEU A 152 0.79 -0.45 -19.39
CA LEU A 152 0.32 -1.46 -18.44
C LEU A 152 -1.21 -1.46 -18.42
N THR A 153 -1.81 -2.63 -18.59
CA THR A 153 -3.28 -2.76 -18.73
C THR A 153 -3.94 -3.61 -17.65
N ASP A 154 -3.15 -4.19 -16.75
CA ASP A 154 -3.66 -4.92 -15.60
C ASP A 154 -3.72 -4.04 -14.34
N THR A 155 -4.28 -4.60 -13.26
CA THR A 155 -4.43 -3.91 -11.98
C THR A 155 -3.17 -3.97 -11.12
N GLN A 156 -2.03 -4.48 -11.63
CA GLN A 156 -0.87 -4.75 -10.79
C GLN A 156 -0.24 -3.48 -10.22
N ALA A 157 -0.15 -2.40 -11.01
CA ALA A 157 0.37 -1.12 -10.52
C ALA A 157 -0.44 -0.60 -9.32
N THR A 158 -1.77 -0.69 -9.41
CA THR A 158 -2.68 -0.37 -8.31
C THR A 158 -2.43 -1.26 -7.08
N LEU A 159 -2.26 -2.56 -7.28
CA LEU A 159 -1.93 -3.50 -6.20
C LEU A 159 -0.59 -3.20 -5.55
N ASN A 160 0.43 -2.82 -6.32
CA ASN A 160 1.74 -2.46 -5.79
C ASN A 160 1.65 -1.25 -4.86
N ARG A 161 0.92 -0.20 -5.28
CA ARG A 161 0.68 1.00 -4.47
C ARG A 161 -0.15 0.71 -3.22
N ALA A 162 -1.19 -0.12 -3.34
CA ALA A 162 -2.02 -0.53 -2.22
C ALA A 162 -1.24 -1.36 -1.19
N LYS A 163 -0.35 -2.24 -1.66
CA LYS A 163 0.59 -3.02 -0.84
C LYS A 163 1.77 -2.19 -0.32
N GLY A 164 1.81 -0.88 -0.64
CA GLY A 164 2.87 0.04 -0.26
C GLY A 164 4.28 -0.43 -0.63
N TYR A 165 4.42 -1.10 -1.78
CA TYR A 165 5.72 -1.45 -2.34
C TYR A 165 6.47 -0.17 -2.74
N PRO A 166 7.75 -0.01 -2.36
CA PRO A 166 8.53 1.14 -2.80
C PRO A 166 8.68 1.15 -4.32
N ALA A 167 8.37 2.30 -4.92
CA ALA A 167 8.57 2.56 -6.35
C ALA A 167 10.05 2.55 -6.71
N VAL A 168 10.36 2.03 -7.90
CA VAL A 168 11.70 2.11 -8.48
C VAL A 168 11.71 2.92 -9.76
N ALA A 169 12.81 3.63 -9.99
CA ALA A 169 13.06 4.40 -11.21
C ALA A 169 14.51 4.21 -11.68
N SER A 170 14.76 4.49 -12.96
CA SER A 170 16.14 4.61 -13.45
C SER A 170 16.85 5.77 -12.77
N LEU A 171 18.13 5.60 -12.42
CA LEU A 171 18.96 6.70 -11.88
C LEU A 171 18.84 7.99 -12.70
N ALA A 172 18.87 7.88 -14.04
CA ALA A 172 18.76 8.98 -14.98
C ALA A 172 17.45 9.80 -14.87
N ASP A 173 16.38 9.22 -14.33
CA ASP A 173 15.08 9.88 -14.14
C ASP A 173 14.97 10.64 -12.81
N VAL A 174 15.85 10.36 -11.84
CA VAL A 174 15.74 10.90 -10.47
C VAL A 174 17.01 11.59 -9.97
N VAL A 175 18.11 11.53 -10.74
CA VAL A 175 19.38 12.20 -10.41
C VAL A 175 19.76 13.16 -11.54
N PRO A 176 20.14 14.42 -11.24
CA PRO A 176 20.68 15.36 -12.22
C PRO A 176 21.88 14.80 -12.97
N GLU A 177 22.03 15.16 -14.24
CA GLU A 177 23.05 14.58 -15.14
C GLU A 177 24.47 14.68 -14.56
N GLU A 178 24.81 15.84 -13.98
CA GLU A 178 26.11 16.13 -13.39
C GLU A 178 26.39 15.33 -12.10
N LYS A 179 25.35 14.73 -11.51
CA LYS A 179 25.43 13.90 -10.30
C LYS A 179 25.34 12.40 -10.59
N LEU A 180 25.04 11.99 -11.83
CA LEU A 180 24.91 10.57 -12.18
C LEU A 180 26.18 9.77 -11.88
N ALA A 181 27.37 10.32 -12.15
CA ALA A 181 28.63 9.62 -11.86
C ALA A 181 28.80 9.33 -10.36
N GLN A 182 28.42 10.29 -9.52
CA GLN A 182 28.45 10.13 -8.06
C GLN A 182 27.41 9.10 -7.59
N ALA A 183 26.20 9.15 -8.15
CA ALA A 183 25.12 8.21 -7.82
C ALA A 183 25.46 6.78 -8.23
N ARG A 184 26.03 6.58 -9.43
CA ARG A 184 26.52 5.27 -9.88
C ARG A 184 27.57 4.72 -8.93
N ALA A 185 28.54 5.53 -8.52
CA ALA A 185 29.60 5.11 -7.59
C ALA A 185 29.05 4.69 -6.21
N LEU A 186 27.94 5.29 -5.76
CA LEU A 186 27.29 4.95 -4.50
C LEU A 186 26.70 3.53 -4.50
N ILE A 187 26.06 3.13 -5.59
CA ILE A 187 25.37 1.83 -5.68
C ILE A 187 26.23 0.72 -6.31
N ASP A 188 27.30 1.10 -7.03
CA ASP A 188 28.21 0.20 -7.74
C ASP A 188 28.70 -1.03 -6.97
N PRO A 189 29.05 -0.94 -5.66
CA PRO A 189 29.58 -2.09 -4.92
C PRO A 189 28.56 -3.24 -4.78
N SER A 190 27.27 -2.95 -4.89
CA SER A 190 26.19 -3.94 -4.73
C SER A 190 25.72 -4.55 -6.06
N LEU A 191 26.25 -4.08 -7.19
CA LEU A 191 25.73 -4.40 -8.51
C LEU A 191 26.76 -5.12 -9.38
N LEU A 192 26.27 -6.07 -10.16
CA LEU A 192 27.07 -6.78 -11.14
C LEU A 192 27.28 -5.94 -12.41
N ILE A 193 26.22 -5.25 -12.84
CA ILE A 193 26.19 -4.35 -13.99
C ILE A 193 25.89 -2.96 -13.47
N ASN A 194 26.77 -2.00 -13.75
CA ASN A 194 26.56 -0.60 -13.40
C ASN A 194 25.95 0.15 -14.59
N SER A 195 24.96 1.02 -14.39
CA SER A 195 24.45 1.87 -15.47
C SER A 195 23.84 3.18 -14.97
N ASN A 196 23.79 4.19 -15.84
CA ASN A 196 22.91 5.37 -15.70
C ASN A 196 21.42 5.02 -15.58
N PHE A 197 21.03 3.84 -16.05
CA PHE A 197 19.63 3.41 -16.08
C PHE A 197 19.32 2.34 -15.02
N GLU A 198 20.23 2.11 -14.07
CA GLU A 198 20.01 1.20 -12.95
C GLU A 198 18.74 1.55 -12.19
N MET A 199 17.97 0.53 -11.80
CA MET A 199 16.72 0.70 -11.05
C MET A 199 17.00 0.89 -9.57
N VAL A 200 16.63 2.05 -9.04
CA VAL A 200 16.89 2.43 -7.65
C VAL A 200 15.60 2.75 -6.90
N LYS A 201 15.61 2.49 -5.60
CA LYS A 201 14.70 3.06 -4.61
C LYS A 201 15.25 4.41 -4.16
N ASN A 202 14.37 5.28 -3.64
CA ASN A 202 14.78 6.56 -3.06
C ASN A 202 15.81 6.39 -1.94
N SER A 203 15.65 5.37 -1.10
CA SER A 203 16.56 5.08 0.02
C SER A 203 18.00 4.78 -0.42
N GLU A 204 18.19 4.25 -1.63
CA GLU A 204 19.52 3.84 -2.13
C GLU A 204 20.34 5.04 -2.64
N ILE A 205 19.67 6.16 -2.95
CA ILE A 205 20.31 7.41 -3.39
C ILE A 205 20.22 8.54 -2.36
N ALA A 206 19.54 8.30 -1.22
CA ALA A 206 19.27 9.31 -0.21
C ALA A 206 20.53 9.98 0.37
N SER A 207 21.65 9.24 0.45
CA SER A 207 22.93 9.76 0.98
C SER A 207 23.57 10.83 0.08
N LEU A 208 23.10 11.01 -1.16
CA LEU A 208 23.52 12.12 -2.02
C LEU A 208 23.00 13.47 -1.51
N GLY A 209 21.98 13.47 -0.63
CA GLY A 209 21.41 14.70 -0.06
C GLY A 209 20.71 15.60 -1.07
N LEU A 210 20.38 15.08 -2.25
CA LEU A 210 19.70 15.82 -3.31
C LEU A 210 18.22 16.01 -2.97
N LYS A 211 17.72 17.23 -3.17
CA LYS A 211 16.34 17.60 -2.90
C LYS A 211 15.86 18.63 -3.93
N GLY A 212 14.55 18.61 -4.19
CA GLY A 212 13.89 19.53 -5.11
C GLY A 212 12.56 20.06 -4.59
N GLU A 213 12.07 21.06 -5.28
CA GLU A 213 10.67 21.51 -5.24
C GLU A 213 9.87 20.77 -6.33
N LEU A 214 8.65 20.37 -6.01
CA LEU A 214 7.69 19.78 -6.95
C LEU A 214 6.41 20.62 -6.98
N ASN A 215 6.10 21.20 -8.13
CA ASN A 215 4.83 21.87 -8.39
C ASN A 215 3.90 20.92 -9.14
N ILE A 216 2.80 20.52 -8.48
CA ILE A 216 1.71 19.76 -9.10
C ILE A 216 0.64 20.76 -9.56
N GLN A 217 0.50 20.91 -10.87
CA GLN A 217 -0.54 21.71 -11.51
C GLN A 217 -1.73 20.81 -11.85
N LEU A 218 -2.89 21.09 -11.29
CA LEU A 218 -4.13 20.39 -11.60
C LEU A 218 -4.78 21.01 -12.83
N GLU A 219 -5.07 20.18 -13.84
CA GLU A 219 -5.87 20.56 -15.00
C GLU A 219 -7.29 20.02 -14.80
N THR A 220 -8.19 20.91 -14.40
CA THR A 220 -9.59 20.60 -14.14
C THR A 220 -10.48 21.81 -14.39
N LYS A 221 -11.73 21.58 -14.79
CA LYS A 221 -12.75 22.64 -14.95
C LYS A 221 -13.36 23.06 -13.60
N ASN A 222 -13.25 22.22 -12.56
CA ASN A 222 -14.02 22.34 -11.31
C ASN A 222 -13.13 22.38 -10.07
N ILE A 223 -12.11 23.25 -10.06
CA ILE A 223 -11.15 23.34 -8.93
C ILE A 223 -11.84 23.63 -7.58
N SER A 224 -12.92 24.43 -7.58
CA SER A 224 -13.69 24.74 -6.38
C SER A 224 -14.25 23.50 -5.68
N GLU A 225 -14.56 22.45 -6.44
CA GLU A 225 -15.02 21.16 -5.93
C GLU A 225 -13.90 20.29 -5.39
N LEU A 226 -12.64 20.58 -5.71
CA LEU A 226 -11.47 19.85 -5.19
C LEU A 226 -10.83 20.52 -3.97
N ILE A 227 -11.16 21.79 -3.68
CA ILE A 227 -10.61 22.51 -2.52
C ILE A 227 -10.89 21.72 -1.23
N GLY A 228 -9.84 21.49 -0.43
CA GLY A 228 -9.90 20.72 0.81
C GLY A 228 -9.70 19.20 0.64
N ALA A 229 -9.69 18.68 -0.59
CA ALA A 229 -9.12 17.35 -0.85
C ALA A 229 -7.59 17.39 -0.69
N LYS A 230 -6.96 16.23 -0.60
CA LYS A 230 -5.53 16.11 -0.28
C LYS A 230 -4.75 15.50 -1.42
N ILE A 231 -3.50 15.92 -1.53
CA ILE A 231 -2.46 15.30 -2.35
C ILE A 231 -1.40 14.77 -1.40
N GLN A 232 -1.16 13.46 -1.46
CA GLN A 232 -0.15 12.74 -0.67
C GLN A 232 0.97 12.27 -1.60
N ILE A 233 2.20 12.58 -1.22
CA ILE A 233 3.43 12.07 -1.85
C ILE A 233 3.94 10.92 -0.99
N LYS A 234 3.98 9.71 -1.55
CA LYS A 234 4.24 8.47 -0.81
C LYS A 234 5.46 7.71 -1.34
N ASP A 235 6.31 7.28 -0.42
CA ASP A 235 7.39 6.32 -0.64
C ASP A 235 7.02 5.00 0.05
N GLY A 236 6.47 4.07 -0.73
CA GLY A 236 5.80 2.88 -0.21
C GLY A 236 4.65 3.24 0.73
N HIS A 237 4.70 2.75 1.97
CA HIS A 237 3.72 3.07 3.01
C HIS A 237 3.92 4.44 3.66
N THR A 238 5.07 5.08 3.45
CA THR A 238 5.40 6.34 4.13
C THR A 238 4.83 7.52 3.37
N ILE A 239 3.97 8.32 4.01
CA ILE A 239 3.60 9.63 3.48
C ILE A 239 4.77 10.58 3.73
N VAL A 240 5.49 10.95 2.66
CA VAL A 240 6.65 11.84 2.74
C VAL A 240 6.20 13.28 2.95
N GLN A 241 5.18 13.70 2.22
CA GLN A 241 4.49 14.98 2.41
C GLN A 241 3.02 14.85 2.02
N GLU A 242 2.19 15.65 2.65
CA GLU A 242 0.77 15.79 2.34
C GLU A 242 0.41 17.28 2.32
N LYS A 243 -0.43 17.69 1.36
CA LYS A 243 -1.00 19.03 1.31
C LYS A 243 -2.46 19.02 0.91
N LEU A 244 -3.21 19.99 1.41
CA LEU A 244 -4.56 20.29 0.96
C LEU A 244 -4.51 21.02 -0.39
N ILE A 245 -5.43 20.66 -1.27
CA ILE A 245 -5.74 21.42 -2.48
C ILE A 245 -6.40 22.71 -2.03
N THR A 246 -5.76 23.83 -2.31
CA THR A 246 -6.27 25.18 -2.00
C THR A 246 -6.48 26.01 -3.27
N ASP A 247 -5.77 25.66 -4.33
CA ASP A 247 -5.83 26.25 -5.66
C ASP A 247 -5.39 25.18 -6.68
N THR A 248 -5.35 25.54 -7.96
CA THR A 248 -4.92 24.70 -9.07
C THR A 248 -3.48 24.24 -8.98
N THR A 249 -2.60 24.96 -8.26
CA THR A 249 -1.21 24.54 -8.04
C THR A 249 -0.99 24.15 -6.58
N THR A 250 -0.35 22.99 -6.37
CA THR A 250 0.15 22.58 -5.05
C THR A 250 1.65 22.36 -5.09
N THR A 251 2.40 23.13 -4.31
CA THR A 251 3.87 23.07 -4.24
C THR A 251 4.33 22.22 -3.07
N PHE A 252 5.23 21.27 -3.29
CA PHE A 252 5.91 20.49 -2.27
C PHE A 252 7.39 20.88 -2.25
N THR A 253 7.92 21.28 -1.10
CA THR A 253 9.29 21.82 -1.00
C THR A 253 10.20 20.84 -0.29
N ASN A 254 11.50 20.87 -0.60
CA ASN A 254 12.50 20.06 0.11
C ASN A 254 12.23 18.55 0.04
N LEU A 255 11.60 18.07 -1.05
CA LEU A 255 11.40 16.66 -1.30
C LEU A 255 12.73 16.03 -1.72
N PRO A 256 13.15 14.89 -1.13
CA PRO A 256 14.31 14.17 -1.63
C PRO A 256 14.14 13.77 -3.10
N ASN A 257 15.24 13.75 -3.83
CA ASN A 257 15.24 13.20 -5.18
C ASN A 257 14.80 11.73 -5.19
N GLY A 258 13.98 11.37 -6.16
CA GLY A 258 13.36 10.05 -6.19
C GLY A 258 12.09 9.97 -7.02
N VAL A 259 11.48 8.79 -6.99
CA VAL A 259 10.16 8.52 -7.54
C VAL A 259 9.18 8.27 -6.40
N TYR A 260 7.99 8.83 -6.50
CA TYR A 260 6.97 8.73 -5.47
C TYR A 260 5.65 8.33 -6.10
N SER A 261 4.88 7.49 -5.40
CA SER A 261 3.46 7.35 -5.72
C SER A 261 2.71 8.58 -5.23
N VAL A 262 1.72 9.03 -5.99
CA VAL A 262 0.85 10.14 -5.61
C VAL A 262 -0.56 9.63 -5.37
N ALA A 263 -1.14 9.99 -4.23
CA ALA A 263 -2.51 9.64 -3.89
C ALA A 263 -3.33 10.90 -3.66
N PHE A 264 -4.54 10.89 -4.21
CA PHE A 264 -5.52 11.94 -3.99
C PHE A 264 -6.62 11.39 -3.09
N SER A 265 -6.94 12.09 -2.00
CA SER A 265 -7.89 11.61 -1.00
C SER A 265 -8.85 12.70 -0.52
N GLY A 266 -9.86 12.29 0.24
CA GLY A 266 -10.98 13.11 0.68
C GLY A 266 -12.28 12.76 -0.05
N GLY A 267 -13.43 12.91 0.63
CA GLY A 267 -14.74 12.49 0.10
C GLY A 267 -15.10 13.10 -1.26
N LYS A 268 -14.54 14.27 -1.59
CA LYS A 268 -14.75 14.93 -2.87
C LYS A 268 -14.14 14.17 -4.05
N MET A 269 -13.08 13.38 -3.82
CA MET A 269 -12.38 12.60 -4.85
C MET A 269 -13.17 11.39 -5.37
N VAL A 270 -14.33 11.08 -4.80
CA VAL A 270 -15.19 9.94 -5.19
C VAL A 270 -15.58 9.98 -6.67
N LYS A 271 -15.80 11.17 -7.23
CA LYS A 271 -16.17 11.37 -8.64
C LYS A 271 -15.04 11.93 -9.50
N TYR A 272 -13.80 11.91 -9.03
CA TYR A 272 -12.65 12.43 -9.77
C TYR A 272 -11.54 11.39 -9.92
N ILE A 273 -11.00 11.29 -11.13
CA ILE A 273 -9.83 10.48 -11.47
C ILE A 273 -8.68 11.40 -11.86
N PRO A 274 -7.64 11.52 -11.02
CA PRO A 274 -6.35 12.04 -11.43
C PRO A 274 -5.69 11.07 -12.42
N GLU A 275 -5.17 11.58 -13.53
CA GLU A 275 -4.50 10.78 -14.57
C GLU A 275 -3.00 10.64 -14.34
N ILE A 276 -2.61 10.47 -13.08
CA ILE A 276 -1.22 10.23 -12.70
C ILE A 276 -1.19 9.35 -11.45
N ASP A 277 -0.23 8.42 -11.43
CA ASP A 277 0.01 7.54 -10.29
C ASP A 277 1.37 7.80 -9.62
N TYR A 278 2.32 8.39 -10.36
CA TYR A 278 3.70 8.58 -9.91
C TYR A 278 4.25 9.95 -10.30
N VAL A 279 5.11 10.52 -9.46
CA VAL A 279 5.83 11.77 -9.70
C VAL A 279 7.32 11.59 -9.46
N TYR A 280 8.14 12.39 -10.15
CA TYR A 280 9.60 12.32 -10.13
C TYR A 280 10.16 13.64 -9.61
N VAL A 281 11.11 13.54 -8.68
CA VAL A 281 11.89 14.67 -8.18
C VAL A 281 13.33 14.43 -8.62
N LYS A 282 13.79 15.24 -9.58
CA LYS A 282 15.12 15.13 -10.19
C LYS A 282 15.90 16.43 -10.05
N GLU A 283 15.30 17.53 -10.46
CA GLU A 283 15.98 18.83 -10.48
C GLU A 283 15.67 19.64 -9.21
N ALA A 284 16.32 20.79 -9.05
CA ALA A 284 15.99 21.72 -7.96
C ALA A 284 14.53 22.20 -8.03
N LYS A 285 13.96 22.27 -9.24
CA LYS A 285 12.56 22.59 -9.51
C LYS A 285 12.00 21.58 -10.50
N ASN A 286 10.85 21.01 -10.15
CA ASN A 286 10.17 19.98 -10.93
C ASN A 286 8.71 20.41 -11.08
N GLU A 287 8.14 20.19 -12.26
CA GLU A 287 6.77 20.55 -12.55
C GLU A 287 6.07 19.36 -13.19
N VAL A 288 4.84 19.12 -12.79
CA VAL A 288 3.99 18.09 -13.39
C VAL A 288 2.58 18.64 -13.52
N THR A 289 2.00 18.45 -14.69
CA THR A 289 0.58 18.74 -14.92
C THR A 289 -0.20 17.45 -14.77
N VAL A 290 -1.30 17.51 -14.03
CA VAL A 290 -2.14 16.38 -13.68
C VAL A 290 -3.55 16.67 -14.17
N PRO A 291 -3.97 16.06 -15.29
CA PRO A 291 -5.37 16.04 -15.66
C PRO A 291 -6.19 15.38 -14.55
N VAL A 292 -7.24 16.06 -14.09
CA VAL A 292 -8.19 15.53 -13.12
C VAL A 292 -9.57 15.49 -13.76
N LYS A 293 -9.96 14.31 -14.22
CA LYS A 293 -11.23 14.09 -14.92
C LYS A 293 -12.36 13.90 -13.91
N GLU A 294 -13.43 14.65 -14.10
CA GLU A 294 -14.70 14.35 -13.44
C GLU A 294 -15.36 13.15 -14.12
N LEU A 295 -15.89 12.25 -13.31
CA LEU A 295 -16.71 11.13 -13.76
C LEU A 295 -18.17 11.55 -13.71
N VAL A 296 -18.69 11.93 -14.88
CA VAL A 296 -20.12 12.15 -15.09
C VAL A 296 -20.76 10.85 -15.57
N ILE A 297 -20.10 10.17 -16.51
CA ILE A 297 -20.52 8.87 -17.03
C ILE A 297 -19.40 7.87 -16.78
N SER A 298 -19.76 6.67 -16.34
CA SER A 298 -18.75 5.64 -16.10
C SER A 298 -18.23 5.03 -17.40
N GLN A 299 -16.93 4.77 -17.46
CA GLN A 299 -16.33 3.98 -18.55
C GLN A 299 -16.91 2.56 -18.66
N VAL A 300 -17.61 2.06 -17.64
CA VAL A 300 -18.33 0.77 -17.70
C VAL A 300 -19.44 0.82 -18.77
N ALA A 301 -20.00 2.00 -19.04
CA ALA A 301 -20.98 2.21 -20.11
C ALA A 301 -20.34 2.29 -21.51
N ASN A 302 -19.02 2.45 -21.62
CA ASN A 302 -18.32 2.54 -22.89
C ASN A 302 -18.45 1.23 -23.67
N GLN A 303 -18.43 1.35 -25.00
CA GLN A 303 -18.67 0.23 -25.90
C GLN A 303 -17.66 0.22 -27.03
N LYS A 304 -17.41 -0.99 -27.54
CA LYS A 304 -16.51 -1.26 -28.64
C LYS A 304 -17.21 -2.12 -29.69
N ILE A 305 -17.05 -1.72 -30.94
CA ILE A 305 -17.48 -2.46 -32.12
C ILE A 305 -16.24 -2.74 -32.97
N VAL A 306 -15.98 -4.02 -33.22
CA VAL A 306 -14.85 -4.49 -34.03
C VAL A 306 -15.32 -4.81 -35.42
N PHE A 307 -14.59 -4.33 -36.42
CA PHE A 307 -14.81 -4.64 -37.82
C PHE A 307 -13.82 -5.73 -38.26
N THR A 308 -14.33 -6.86 -38.75
CA THR A 308 -13.50 -7.94 -39.28
C THR A 308 -13.69 -8.15 -40.78
N GLY A 309 -12.60 -8.55 -41.41
CA GLY A 309 -12.43 -8.68 -42.84
C GLY A 309 -12.39 -10.13 -43.29
N LEU A 310 -11.80 -10.36 -44.47
CA LEU A 310 -11.57 -11.70 -44.99
C LEU A 310 -10.76 -12.55 -44.00
N GLY A 311 -11.26 -13.75 -43.69
CA GLY A 311 -10.64 -14.64 -42.71
C GLY A 311 -10.86 -14.22 -41.25
N ASP A 312 -11.85 -13.35 -41.01
CA ASP A 312 -12.23 -12.83 -39.69
C ASP A 312 -11.12 -12.04 -39.00
N VAL A 313 -10.17 -11.53 -39.80
CA VAL A 313 -9.09 -10.67 -39.34
C VAL A 313 -9.63 -9.27 -39.08
N ALA A 314 -9.40 -8.73 -37.88
CA ALA A 314 -9.79 -7.36 -37.56
C ALA A 314 -9.05 -6.36 -38.46
N PHE A 315 -9.79 -5.42 -39.06
CA PHE A 315 -9.23 -4.33 -39.86
C PHE A 315 -9.49 -2.95 -39.26
N GLY A 316 -10.34 -2.87 -38.24
CA GLY A 316 -10.58 -1.64 -37.51
C GLY A 316 -11.52 -1.83 -36.32
N GLU A 317 -11.69 -0.75 -35.55
CA GLU A 317 -12.56 -0.68 -34.39
C GLU A 317 -13.21 0.69 -34.26
N PHE A 318 -14.43 0.71 -33.74
CA PHE A 318 -15.15 1.91 -33.31
C PHE A 318 -15.34 1.83 -31.81
N THR A 319 -14.71 2.74 -31.08
CA THR A 319 -14.78 2.83 -29.61
C THR A 319 -15.51 4.10 -29.20
N VAL A 320 -16.31 4.01 -28.15
CA VAL A 320 -17.07 5.13 -27.60
C VAL A 320 -16.59 5.43 -26.20
N ASP A 321 -16.29 6.69 -25.91
CA ASP A 321 -16.05 7.19 -24.56
C ASP A 321 -17.07 8.29 -24.22
N LEU A 322 -18.11 7.90 -23.48
CA LEU A 322 -19.23 8.77 -23.15
C LEU A 322 -18.84 9.88 -22.16
N ASN A 323 -17.85 9.64 -21.28
CA ASN A 323 -17.45 10.65 -20.31
C ASN A 323 -16.65 11.78 -20.95
N SER A 324 -15.85 11.48 -21.98
CA SER A 324 -15.15 12.49 -22.77
C SER A 324 -15.97 13.04 -23.93
N GLU A 325 -17.18 12.51 -24.17
CA GLU A 325 -18.05 12.85 -25.30
C GLU A 325 -17.35 12.61 -26.65
N THR A 326 -16.61 11.52 -26.77
CA THR A 326 -15.87 11.17 -27.99
C THR A 326 -16.13 9.76 -28.47
N ALA A 327 -15.95 9.55 -29.77
CA ALA A 327 -15.81 8.26 -30.39
C ALA A 327 -14.55 8.24 -31.27
N VAL A 328 -13.91 7.08 -31.36
CA VAL A 328 -12.72 6.88 -32.20
C VAL A 328 -12.99 5.76 -33.19
N LEU A 329 -12.79 6.04 -34.48
CA LEU A 329 -12.70 5.02 -35.53
C LEU A 329 -11.21 4.79 -35.84
N SER A 330 -10.69 3.62 -35.46
CA SER A 330 -9.32 3.21 -35.76
C SER A 330 -9.31 2.16 -36.87
N LEU A 331 -8.56 2.41 -37.96
CA LEU A 331 -8.43 1.52 -39.11
C LEU A 331 -6.96 1.07 -39.21
N THR A 332 -6.73 -0.24 -39.09
CA THR A 332 -5.39 -0.80 -38.90
C THR A 332 -4.90 -1.64 -40.08
N ALA A 333 -5.80 -2.16 -40.92
CA ALA A 333 -5.44 -2.96 -42.10
C ALA A 333 -5.89 -2.30 -43.41
N LYS A 334 -4.97 -2.21 -44.38
CA LYS A 334 -5.20 -1.57 -45.69
C LYS A 334 -6.16 -2.36 -46.59
N ASP A 335 -6.26 -3.67 -46.40
CA ASP A 335 -7.05 -4.55 -47.24
C ASP A 335 -8.05 -5.37 -46.41
N PRO A 336 -9.19 -4.76 -46.00
CA PRO A 336 -10.21 -5.45 -45.22
C PRO A 336 -10.72 -6.72 -45.90
N HIS A 337 -11.01 -6.65 -47.20
CA HIS A 337 -11.59 -7.77 -47.93
C HIS A 337 -11.37 -7.64 -49.45
N SER A 338 -10.46 -8.44 -50.00
CA SER A 338 -10.04 -8.37 -51.42
C SER A 338 -11.20 -8.47 -52.43
N TYR A 339 -12.25 -9.25 -52.16
CA TYR A 339 -13.44 -9.37 -53.03
C TYR A 339 -14.33 -8.12 -53.09
N PHE A 340 -14.10 -7.14 -52.21
CA PHE A 340 -14.78 -5.84 -52.18
C PHE A 340 -13.86 -4.71 -52.64
N SER A 341 -12.78 -5.01 -53.37
CA SER A 341 -11.94 -3.98 -53.98
C SER A 341 -12.75 -3.02 -54.85
N GLY A 342 -12.60 -1.70 -54.63
CA GLY A 342 -13.37 -0.64 -55.31
C GLY A 342 -14.86 -0.56 -54.91
N LYS A 343 -15.28 -1.26 -53.85
CA LYS A 343 -16.65 -1.26 -53.33
C LYS A 343 -16.64 -0.94 -51.84
N THR A 344 -17.68 -0.24 -51.37
CA THR A 344 -17.88 -0.01 -49.94
C THR A 344 -18.12 -1.33 -49.23
N TYR A 345 -17.21 -1.69 -48.34
CA TYR A 345 -17.28 -2.87 -47.48
C TYR A 345 -17.87 -2.52 -46.12
N ALA A 346 -17.52 -1.37 -45.56
CA ALA A 346 -18.09 -0.83 -44.34
C ALA A 346 -18.25 0.70 -44.42
N SER A 347 -19.08 1.29 -43.56
CA SER A 347 -19.09 2.74 -43.35
C SER A 347 -19.53 3.09 -41.95
N VAL A 348 -19.07 4.24 -41.45
CA VAL A 348 -19.49 4.82 -40.17
C VAL A 348 -20.01 6.22 -40.44
N LYS A 349 -21.23 6.50 -39.98
CA LYS A 349 -21.87 7.82 -40.09
C LYS A 349 -22.39 8.24 -38.73
N ILE A 350 -22.14 9.49 -38.36
CA ILE A 350 -22.64 10.09 -37.11
C ILE A 350 -23.46 11.33 -37.46
N SER A 351 -24.69 11.38 -36.93
CA SER A 351 -25.60 12.51 -37.07
C SER A 351 -25.98 13.06 -35.70
N ASP A 352 -26.21 14.35 -35.60
CA ASP A 352 -26.75 14.96 -34.38
C ASP A 352 -28.21 14.53 -34.12
N ALA A 353 -28.75 14.89 -32.95
CA ALA A 353 -30.14 14.60 -32.59
C ALA A 353 -31.19 15.23 -33.54
N ALA A 354 -30.82 16.26 -34.33
CA ALA A 354 -31.68 16.86 -35.35
C ALA A 354 -31.57 16.16 -36.72
N GLY A 355 -30.66 15.19 -36.86
CA GLY A 355 -30.41 14.43 -38.08
C GLY A 355 -29.35 15.04 -39.01
N ASN A 356 -28.62 16.07 -38.59
CA ASN A 356 -27.53 16.63 -39.40
C ASN A 356 -26.30 15.73 -39.31
N VAL A 357 -25.79 15.29 -40.46
CA VAL A 357 -24.58 14.46 -40.53
C VAL A 357 -23.35 15.29 -40.19
N ARG A 358 -22.60 14.87 -39.17
CA ARG A 358 -21.34 15.51 -38.74
C ARG A 358 -20.10 14.71 -39.14
N TYR A 359 -20.26 13.41 -39.39
CA TYR A 359 -19.19 12.54 -39.83
C TYR A 359 -19.76 11.44 -40.74
N ASP A 360 -19.09 11.14 -41.85
CA ASP A 360 -19.44 10.07 -42.79
C ASP A 360 -18.15 9.53 -43.43
N ARG A 361 -17.77 8.31 -43.05
CA ARG A 361 -16.58 7.61 -43.52
C ARG A 361 -16.98 6.34 -44.22
N LYS A 362 -16.67 6.27 -45.52
CA LYS A 362 -16.78 5.05 -46.32
C LYS A 362 -15.46 4.30 -46.32
N ILE A 363 -15.55 2.98 -46.19
CA ILE A 363 -14.40 2.08 -46.11
C ILE A 363 -14.54 1.04 -47.21
N GLU A 364 -13.57 0.99 -48.11
CA GLU A 364 -13.55 0.03 -49.22
C GLU A 364 -12.92 -1.32 -48.82
N GLY A 365 -13.08 -2.33 -49.66
CA GLY A 365 -12.49 -3.65 -49.40
C GLY A 365 -10.97 -3.74 -49.60
N ALA A 366 -10.34 -2.76 -50.24
CA ALA A 366 -8.90 -2.76 -50.51
C ALA A 366 -8.33 -1.34 -50.57
N ASN A 367 -7.02 -1.20 -50.34
CA ASN A 367 -6.28 0.06 -50.40
C ASN A 367 -6.85 1.20 -49.53
N ILE A 368 -7.39 0.88 -48.35
CA ILE A 368 -7.90 1.90 -47.44
C ILE A 368 -6.77 2.67 -46.76
N GLN A 369 -7.04 3.94 -46.44
CA GLN A 369 -6.16 4.72 -45.58
C GLN A 369 -6.35 4.28 -44.12
N THR A 370 -5.28 3.74 -43.52
CA THR A 370 -5.22 3.44 -42.09
C THR A 370 -4.98 4.70 -41.28
N GLY A 371 -5.37 4.68 -40.01
CA GLY A 371 -5.30 5.82 -39.11
C GLY A 371 -6.49 5.86 -38.16
N GLU A 372 -6.55 6.92 -37.36
CA GLU A 372 -7.59 7.13 -36.36
C GLU A 372 -8.33 8.44 -36.61
N ASP A 373 -9.65 8.37 -36.59
CA ASP A 373 -10.53 9.53 -36.62
C ASP A 373 -11.16 9.70 -35.23
N SER A 374 -10.82 10.78 -34.52
CA SER A 374 -11.47 11.18 -33.27
C SER A 374 -12.64 12.11 -33.55
N ILE A 375 -13.82 11.75 -33.03
CA ILE A 375 -15.10 12.35 -33.42
C ILE A 375 -15.87 12.72 -32.15
N GLN A 376 -16.46 13.91 -32.11
CA GLN A 376 -17.34 14.28 -30.99
C GLN A 376 -18.63 13.44 -31.03
N LEU A 377 -19.01 12.89 -29.89
CA LEU A 377 -20.21 12.07 -29.71
C LEU A 377 -20.95 12.49 -28.43
N LEU A 378 -22.14 13.05 -28.61
CA LEU A 378 -23.03 13.55 -27.56
C LEU A 378 -24.21 12.60 -27.34
N ILE A 379 -24.80 12.66 -26.15
CA ILE A 379 -26.07 11.98 -25.86
C ILE A 379 -27.16 12.48 -26.83
N GLY A 380 -27.93 11.54 -27.39
CA GLY A 380 -28.98 11.79 -28.38
C GLY A 380 -28.53 11.67 -29.83
N ASP A 381 -27.22 11.67 -30.10
CA ASP A 381 -26.68 11.47 -31.44
C ASP A 381 -27.04 10.10 -32.00
N GLN A 382 -26.94 9.99 -33.33
CA GLN A 382 -27.19 8.76 -34.07
C GLN A 382 -25.89 8.24 -34.68
N VAL A 383 -25.52 7.01 -34.36
CA VAL A 383 -24.42 6.27 -35.00
C VAL A 383 -25.03 5.27 -35.98
N GLU A 384 -24.65 5.33 -37.24
CA GLU A 384 -25.04 4.40 -38.30
C GLU A 384 -23.80 3.68 -38.81
N ILE A 385 -23.77 2.35 -38.67
CA ILE A 385 -22.69 1.51 -39.21
C ILE A 385 -23.26 0.55 -40.23
N TYR A 386 -22.72 0.62 -41.44
CA TYR A 386 -22.93 -0.39 -42.47
C TYR A 386 -21.74 -1.35 -42.49
N HIS A 387 -22.03 -2.64 -42.62
CA HIS A 387 -21.03 -3.66 -42.90
C HIS A 387 -21.63 -4.73 -43.82
N ALA A 388 -20.99 -4.95 -44.98
CA ALA A 388 -21.48 -5.86 -46.01
C ALA A 388 -21.71 -7.29 -45.49
N GLU A 389 -20.92 -7.71 -44.49
CA GLU A 389 -20.97 -9.04 -43.87
C GLU A 389 -21.32 -8.99 -42.38
N THR A 390 -22.24 -8.09 -41.96
CA THR A 390 -22.56 -7.83 -40.55
C THR A 390 -22.72 -9.10 -39.70
N LYS A 391 -23.47 -10.11 -40.19
CA LYS A 391 -23.84 -11.31 -39.44
C LYS A 391 -22.68 -12.01 -38.72
N ASN A 392 -21.51 -12.05 -39.37
CA ASN A 392 -20.35 -12.78 -38.86
C ASN A 392 -19.15 -11.87 -38.57
N ARG A 393 -19.19 -10.60 -39.01
CA ARG A 393 -17.97 -9.77 -39.10
C ARG A 393 -18.08 -8.35 -38.56
N LEU A 394 -19.22 -7.99 -38.01
CA LEU A 394 -19.34 -6.84 -37.13
C LEU A 394 -19.59 -7.38 -35.73
N VAL A 395 -18.66 -7.16 -34.80
CA VAL A 395 -18.63 -7.87 -33.52
C VAL A 395 -18.60 -6.87 -32.36
N SER A 396 -19.34 -7.15 -31.30
CA SER A 396 -19.29 -6.43 -30.03
C SER A 396 -19.58 -7.40 -28.89
N SER A 397 -18.96 -7.17 -27.72
CA SER A 397 -19.22 -7.93 -26.50
C SER A 397 -20.61 -7.65 -25.90
N ASP A 398 -21.25 -6.55 -26.31
CA ASP A 398 -22.39 -5.98 -25.61
C ASP A 398 -23.75 -6.37 -26.22
N GLU A 399 -23.76 -7.33 -27.14
CA GLU A 399 -24.98 -7.82 -27.84
C GLU A 399 -25.78 -6.69 -28.54
N ILE A 400 -25.10 -5.60 -28.94
CA ILE A 400 -25.73 -4.40 -29.52
C ILE A 400 -25.89 -4.44 -31.05
N ILE A 401 -25.55 -5.55 -31.71
CA ILE A 401 -25.52 -5.65 -33.17
C ILE A 401 -26.66 -6.54 -33.67
N SER A 402 -27.54 -5.97 -34.50
CA SER A 402 -28.54 -6.73 -35.25
C SER A 402 -27.87 -7.45 -36.42
N SER A 403 -27.43 -8.69 -36.16
CA SER A 403 -26.72 -9.55 -37.12
C SER A 403 -27.49 -9.83 -38.42
N GLY A 404 -28.82 -9.70 -38.41
CA GLY A 404 -29.67 -9.88 -39.58
C GLY A 404 -29.75 -8.66 -40.52
N GLN A 405 -29.16 -7.52 -40.14
CA GLN A 405 -29.19 -6.28 -40.93
C GLN A 405 -27.77 -5.92 -41.35
N THR A 406 -27.59 -5.44 -42.59
CA THR A 406 -26.29 -4.93 -43.05
C THR A 406 -25.99 -3.52 -42.55
N THR A 407 -27.02 -2.80 -42.09
CA THR A 407 -26.90 -1.47 -41.51
C THR A 407 -27.52 -1.48 -40.12
N ASN A 408 -26.75 -1.08 -39.12
CA ASN A 408 -27.19 -0.92 -37.75
C ASN A 408 -27.22 0.55 -37.39
N LYS A 409 -28.24 0.97 -36.63
CA LYS A 409 -28.38 2.34 -36.16
C LYS A 409 -28.52 2.35 -34.66
N TRP A 410 -27.74 3.19 -34.00
CA TRP A 410 -27.78 3.38 -32.56
C TRP A 410 -28.06 4.82 -32.19
N THR A 411 -28.88 4.99 -31.17
CA THR A 411 -28.99 6.26 -30.44
C THR A 411 -28.05 6.24 -29.24
N VAL A 412 -27.27 7.29 -29.06
CA VAL A 412 -26.36 7.44 -27.90
C VAL A 412 -27.17 7.81 -26.66
N THR A 413 -27.01 7.06 -25.58
CA THR A 413 -27.68 7.29 -24.28
C THR A 413 -26.65 7.38 -23.16
N GLU A 414 -27.08 7.81 -21.96
CA GLU A 414 -26.21 7.84 -20.77
C GLU A 414 -25.74 6.44 -20.30
N TRP A 415 -26.38 5.37 -20.77
CA TRP A 415 -26.03 3.98 -20.44
C TRP A 415 -25.33 3.23 -21.58
N GLY A 416 -25.07 3.88 -22.72
CA GLY A 416 -24.49 3.26 -23.91
C GLY A 416 -25.30 3.48 -25.18
N LEU A 417 -25.02 2.69 -26.22
CA LEU A 417 -25.65 2.71 -27.53
C LEU A 417 -26.92 1.85 -27.54
N GLN A 418 -28.06 2.48 -27.82
CA GLN A 418 -29.34 1.81 -28.02
C GLN A 418 -29.55 1.49 -29.49
N ASN A 419 -29.56 0.20 -29.85
CA ASN A 419 -29.84 -0.22 -31.22
C ASN A 419 -31.33 -0.05 -31.53
N GLN A 420 -31.65 0.68 -32.60
CA GLN A 420 -33.03 1.02 -32.96
C GLN A 420 -33.85 -0.18 -33.47
N GLN A 421 -33.19 -1.27 -33.87
CA GLN A 421 -33.83 -2.46 -34.42
C GLN A 421 -33.93 -3.62 -33.41
N LEU A 422 -32.99 -3.73 -32.46
CA LEU A 422 -32.96 -4.84 -31.49
C LEU A 422 -33.93 -4.67 -30.33
N GLY A 423 -34.34 -3.44 -30.01
CA GLY A 423 -35.07 -3.15 -28.77
C GLY A 423 -34.24 -3.50 -27.52
N ASN A 424 -32.91 -3.49 -27.61
CA ASN A 424 -32.04 -3.70 -26.46
C ASN A 424 -32.19 -2.54 -25.47
N SER A 425 -32.04 -2.83 -24.19
CA SER A 425 -31.97 -1.84 -23.12
C SER A 425 -30.50 -1.59 -22.79
N PRO A 426 -29.93 -0.41 -23.10
CA PRO A 426 -28.58 -0.06 -22.68
C PRO A 426 -28.41 -0.11 -21.16
N GLU A 427 -29.47 0.22 -20.39
CA GLU A 427 -29.47 0.10 -18.92
C GLU A 427 -29.23 -1.36 -18.48
N ASP A 428 -29.91 -2.33 -19.09
CA ASP A 428 -29.73 -3.75 -18.75
C ASP A 428 -28.33 -4.26 -19.13
N VAL A 429 -27.76 -3.77 -20.23
CA VAL A 429 -26.37 -4.06 -20.61
C VAL A 429 -25.40 -3.49 -19.58
N LEU A 430 -25.62 -2.24 -19.15
CA LEU A 430 -24.82 -1.60 -18.11
C LEU A 430 -24.92 -2.36 -16.78
N ILE A 431 -26.12 -2.79 -16.38
CA ILE A 431 -26.33 -3.60 -15.16
C ILE A 431 -25.52 -4.90 -15.22
N LYS A 432 -25.50 -5.61 -16.35
CA LYS A 432 -24.68 -6.82 -16.51
C LYS A 432 -23.19 -6.53 -16.30
N LYS A 433 -22.68 -5.43 -16.87
CA LYS A 433 -21.27 -5.03 -16.72
C LYS A 433 -20.95 -4.58 -15.29
N VAL A 434 -21.86 -3.84 -14.65
CA VAL A 434 -21.76 -3.45 -13.23
C VAL A 434 -21.68 -4.69 -12.33
N ASP A 435 -22.56 -5.68 -12.54
CA ASP A 435 -22.53 -6.94 -11.79
C ASP A 435 -21.21 -7.71 -12.00
N GLN A 436 -20.70 -7.76 -13.23
CA GLN A 436 -19.41 -8.39 -13.54
C GLN A 436 -18.25 -7.69 -12.83
N LEU A 437 -18.16 -6.36 -12.92
CA LEU A 437 -17.10 -5.58 -12.28
C LEU A 437 -17.18 -5.68 -10.75
N ALA A 438 -18.36 -5.51 -10.15
CA ALA A 438 -18.56 -5.61 -8.72
C ALA A 438 -18.18 -7.00 -8.19
N THR A 439 -18.55 -8.05 -8.91
CA THR A 439 -18.20 -9.43 -8.53
C THR A 439 -16.69 -9.66 -8.60
N ALA A 440 -16.02 -9.18 -9.66
CA ALA A 440 -14.57 -9.27 -9.79
C ALA A 440 -13.84 -8.53 -8.66
N LEU A 441 -14.32 -7.34 -8.27
CA LEU A 441 -13.78 -6.57 -7.14
C LEU A 441 -13.97 -7.29 -5.80
N LEU A 442 -15.14 -7.88 -5.55
CA LEU A 442 -15.41 -8.63 -4.31
C LEU A 442 -14.60 -9.92 -4.20
N GLN A 443 -14.32 -10.60 -5.31
CA GLN A 443 -13.54 -11.84 -5.34
C GLN A 443 -12.04 -11.60 -5.17
N ASN A 444 -11.56 -10.36 -5.39
CA ASN A 444 -10.17 -10.01 -5.23
C ASN A 444 -9.92 -9.47 -3.81
N ASP A 445 -9.32 -10.32 -2.95
CA ASP A 445 -9.06 -9.99 -1.55
C ASP A 445 -8.24 -8.70 -1.35
N TRP A 446 -7.42 -8.29 -2.32
CA TRP A 446 -6.66 -7.06 -2.21
C TRP A 446 -7.46 -5.85 -2.68
N LEU A 447 -8.16 -5.95 -3.82
CA LEU A 447 -8.91 -4.82 -4.37
C LEU A 447 -10.16 -4.49 -3.54
N LYS A 448 -10.77 -5.49 -2.88
CA LYS A 448 -11.97 -5.28 -2.07
C LYS A 448 -11.71 -4.33 -0.90
N ASP A 449 -10.51 -4.32 -0.32
CA ASP A 449 -10.18 -3.57 0.89
C ASP A 449 -9.58 -2.19 0.58
N ILE A 450 -9.18 -1.92 -0.67
CA ILE A 450 -8.73 -0.57 -1.07
C ILE A 450 -9.90 0.41 -0.98
N SER A 451 -9.69 1.55 -0.32
CA SER A 451 -10.70 2.61 -0.20
C SER A 451 -11.24 3.02 -1.56
N MET A 452 -12.55 3.24 -1.62
CA MET A 452 -13.23 3.73 -2.82
C MET A 452 -12.63 5.04 -3.34
N THR A 453 -12.11 5.92 -2.48
CA THR A 453 -11.50 7.19 -2.92
C THR A 453 -10.16 6.99 -3.62
N GLN A 454 -9.55 5.80 -3.50
CA GLN A 454 -8.21 5.47 -4.02
C GLN A 454 -8.26 4.49 -5.21
N LEU A 455 -9.36 3.74 -5.38
CA LEU A 455 -9.49 2.76 -6.46
C LEU A 455 -10.41 3.26 -7.59
N ASN A 456 -9.85 3.50 -8.77
CA ASN A 456 -10.59 4.01 -9.93
C ASN A 456 -11.74 3.08 -10.33
N GLU A 457 -11.57 1.77 -10.27
CA GLU A 457 -12.59 0.77 -10.59
C GLU A 457 -13.81 0.88 -9.66
N LYS A 458 -13.61 1.16 -8.37
CA LYS A 458 -14.72 1.41 -7.42
C LYS A 458 -15.41 2.74 -7.70
N LYS A 459 -14.67 3.79 -8.07
CA LYS A 459 -15.25 5.08 -8.48
C LYS A 459 -16.12 4.91 -9.73
N GLN A 460 -15.60 4.20 -10.74
CA GLN A 460 -16.31 3.88 -11.97
C GLN A 460 -17.57 3.07 -11.68
N LEU A 461 -17.46 2.01 -10.86
CA LEU A 461 -18.59 1.21 -10.43
C LEU A 461 -19.66 2.04 -9.72
N TYR A 462 -19.26 2.91 -8.80
CA TYR A 462 -20.20 3.77 -8.08
C TYR A 462 -20.93 4.71 -9.04
N VAL A 463 -20.22 5.43 -9.89
CA VAL A 463 -20.83 6.35 -10.88
C VAL A 463 -21.76 5.59 -11.83
N ALA A 464 -21.38 4.38 -12.26
CA ALA A 464 -22.24 3.52 -13.08
C ALA A 464 -23.54 3.12 -12.36
N ILE A 465 -23.49 2.80 -11.07
CA ILE A 465 -24.70 2.49 -10.29
C ILE A 465 -25.56 3.74 -10.05
N GLN A 466 -24.91 4.88 -9.80
CA GLN A 466 -25.62 6.15 -9.57
C GLN A 466 -26.39 6.64 -10.80
N SER A 467 -25.98 6.26 -12.02
CA SER A 467 -26.68 6.65 -13.26
C SER A 467 -27.88 5.77 -13.61
N LEU A 468 -28.10 4.64 -12.91
CA LEU A 468 -29.23 3.75 -13.16
C LEU A 468 -30.55 4.34 -12.66
N SER A 469 -31.67 3.77 -13.13
CA SER A 469 -32.99 4.04 -12.57
C SER A 469 -33.03 3.79 -11.05
N GLU A 470 -33.79 4.61 -10.33
CA GLU A 470 -33.79 4.65 -8.86
C GLU A 470 -34.01 3.28 -8.20
N ALA A 471 -34.88 2.45 -8.79
CA ALA A 471 -35.11 1.09 -8.29
C ALA A 471 -33.87 0.18 -8.42
N LYS A 472 -33.18 0.24 -9.58
CA LYS A 472 -31.98 -0.57 -9.86
C LYS A 472 -30.76 -0.07 -9.10
N LYS A 473 -30.60 1.26 -9.02
CA LYS A 473 -29.61 1.92 -8.20
C LYS A 473 -29.68 1.45 -6.74
N ASN A 474 -30.85 1.55 -6.11
CA ASN A 474 -31.02 1.14 -4.71
C ASN A 474 -30.72 -0.35 -4.51
N GLN A 475 -31.21 -1.21 -5.41
CA GLN A 475 -30.93 -2.65 -5.37
C GLN A 475 -29.42 -2.96 -5.45
N LEU A 476 -28.68 -2.32 -6.35
CA LEU A 476 -27.25 -2.60 -6.54
C LEU A 476 -26.38 -1.95 -5.47
N MET A 477 -26.74 -0.77 -4.98
CA MET A 477 -26.06 -0.14 -3.83
C MET A 477 -26.17 -0.99 -2.57
N GLU A 478 -27.34 -1.60 -2.31
CA GLU A 478 -27.52 -2.53 -1.20
C GLU A 478 -26.73 -3.83 -1.42
N LYS A 479 -26.86 -4.44 -2.61
CA LYS A 479 -26.16 -5.68 -2.97
C LYS A 479 -24.64 -5.57 -2.83
N TYR A 480 -24.07 -4.41 -3.16
CA TYR A 480 -22.63 -4.18 -3.21
C TYR A 480 -22.11 -3.18 -2.17
N ALA A 481 -22.86 -2.96 -1.08
CA ALA A 481 -22.52 -1.98 -0.05
C ALA A 481 -21.09 -2.12 0.50
N ALA A 482 -20.57 -3.35 0.61
CA ALA A 482 -19.22 -3.64 1.07
C ALA A 482 -18.10 -3.04 0.18
N LEU A 483 -18.37 -2.75 -1.09
CA LEU A 483 -17.40 -2.09 -1.98
C LEU A 483 -17.35 -0.57 -1.78
N PHE A 484 -18.41 0.01 -1.21
CA PHE A 484 -18.60 1.46 -1.04
C PHE A 484 -18.48 1.91 0.41
N THR A 485 -17.92 1.06 1.28
CA THR A 485 -17.57 1.49 2.63
C THR A 485 -16.52 2.59 2.53
N LEU A 486 -16.89 3.79 2.98
CA LEU A 486 -15.92 4.82 3.25
C LEU A 486 -15.08 4.37 4.46
N PRO A 487 -13.78 4.72 4.53
CA PRO A 487 -12.99 4.54 5.74
C PRO A 487 -13.77 5.07 6.93
N LYS A 488 -13.81 4.33 8.04
CA LYS A 488 -14.42 4.85 9.27
C LYS A 488 -13.63 6.06 9.71
N VAL A 489 -14.28 6.99 10.42
CA VAL A 489 -13.61 8.21 10.90
C VAL A 489 -12.44 7.87 11.83
N GLU A 490 -12.45 6.69 12.43
CA GLU A 490 -11.40 6.16 13.27
C GLU A 490 -10.27 5.42 12.53
N ASP A 491 -10.40 5.16 11.21
CA ASP A 491 -9.39 4.48 10.40
C ASP A 491 -8.32 5.47 9.92
N GLY A 492 -7.04 5.17 10.08
CA GLY A 492 -5.93 6.07 9.72
C GLY A 492 -4.77 5.96 10.69
N SER A 493 -3.65 6.61 10.40
CA SER A 493 -2.43 6.51 11.22
C SER A 493 -2.08 7.77 12.02
N GLU A 494 -2.72 8.91 11.73
CA GLU A 494 -2.44 10.20 12.37
C GLU A 494 -3.70 10.83 13.00
N PHE A 495 -3.67 11.08 14.31
CA PHE A 495 -4.79 11.67 15.06
C PHE A 495 -4.33 12.84 15.93
N GLN A 496 -5.21 13.83 16.13
CA GLN A 496 -5.01 14.93 17.09
C GLN A 496 -6.10 14.96 18.14
N TYR A 497 -5.70 14.99 19.41
CA TYR A 497 -6.57 15.38 20.50
C TYR A 497 -6.26 16.84 20.83
N THR A 498 -7.28 17.70 20.84
CA THR A 498 -7.16 19.12 21.17
C THR A 498 -8.02 19.43 22.39
N PHE A 499 -7.36 19.91 23.44
CA PHE A 499 -8.00 20.30 24.69
C PHE A 499 -8.06 21.81 24.80
N LYS A 500 -9.27 22.36 24.87
CA LYS A 500 -9.54 23.79 24.98
C LYS A 500 -10.01 24.18 26.38
N GLY A 501 -9.56 25.34 26.80
CA GLY A 501 -9.83 25.97 28.07
C GLY A 501 -10.83 27.11 27.93
N LEU A 502 -10.88 27.98 28.95
CA LEU A 502 -11.69 29.19 28.92
C LEU A 502 -11.38 30.06 27.69
N GLY A 503 -12.42 30.47 26.96
CA GLY A 503 -12.27 31.27 25.74
C GLY A 503 -11.70 30.47 24.56
N ASP A 504 -11.88 29.15 24.57
CA ASP A 504 -11.45 28.20 23.54
C ASP A 504 -9.92 28.16 23.33
N TRP A 505 -9.18 28.63 24.32
CA TRP A 505 -7.72 28.59 24.33
C TRP A 505 -7.23 27.14 24.42
N ILE A 506 -6.47 26.69 23.42
CA ILE A 506 -5.88 25.35 23.43
C ILE A 506 -4.78 25.29 24.49
N PHE A 507 -5.02 24.58 25.58
CA PHE A 507 -4.03 24.42 26.66
C PHE A 507 -3.21 23.14 26.52
N SER A 508 -3.71 22.13 25.82
CA SER A 508 -2.97 20.89 25.54
C SER A 508 -3.37 20.25 24.20
N THR A 509 -2.42 19.55 23.57
CA THR A 509 -2.69 18.65 22.45
C THR A 509 -2.03 17.28 22.66
N ILE A 510 -2.56 16.24 22.00
CA ILE A 510 -1.89 14.94 21.81
C ILE A 510 -1.87 14.66 20.31
N ASP A 511 -0.68 14.55 19.74
CA ASP A 511 -0.48 14.09 18.38
C ASP A 511 -0.12 12.59 18.42
N VAL A 512 -1.00 11.74 17.91
CA VAL A 512 -0.85 10.27 17.91
C VAL A 512 -0.48 9.83 16.50
N SER A 513 0.69 9.20 16.36
CA SER A 513 1.15 8.57 15.13
C SER A 513 1.30 7.07 15.34
N ILE A 514 0.42 6.29 14.73
CA ILE A 514 0.47 4.82 14.76
C ILE A 514 1.67 4.33 13.92
N GLN A 515 1.92 4.97 12.77
CA GLN A 515 3.05 4.63 11.91
C GLN A 515 4.40 4.84 12.61
N ASN A 516 4.55 5.98 13.30
CA ASN A 516 5.78 6.29 14.06
C ASN A 516 5.79 5.68 15.46
N LYS A 517 4.72 4.97 15.86
CA LYS A 517 4.59 4.30 17.16
C LYS A 517 4.81 5.27 18.33
N GLN A 518 4.21 6.46 18.26
CA GLN A 518 4.47 7.53 19.23
C GLN A 518 3.26 8.44 19.45
N ALA A 519 3.05 8.85 20.69
CA ALA A 519 2.22 10.01 21.05
C ALA A 519 3.12 11.17 21.49
N THR A 520 2.83 12.38 21.00
CA THR A 520 3.47 13.61 21.44
C THR A 520 2.44 14.49 22.15
N ILE A 521 2.61 14.70 23.45
CA ILE A 521 1.75 15.53 24.27
C ILE A 521 2.41 16.92 24.39
N THR A 522 1.68 17.97 24.04
CA THR A 522 2.16 19.35 24.18
C THR A 522 1.25 20.14 25.11
N THR A 523 1.79 20.61 26.23
CA THR A 523 1.15 21.54 27.16
C THR A 523 1.58 22.96 26.85
N LYS A 524 0.63 23.91 26.80
CA LYS A 524 0.91 25.34 26.66
C LYS A 524 0.88 26.06 28.02
N ALA A 525 1.71 27.09 28.15
CA ALA A 525 1.80 27.89 29.37
C ALA A 525 0.50 28.68 29.61
N GLY A 526 -0.05 28.59 30.83
CA GLY A 526 -1.29 29.27 31.22
C GLY A 526 -2.18 28.44 32.14
N LYS A 527 -3.42 28.90 32.35
CA LYS A 527 -4.43 28.25 33.20
C LYS A 527 -5.57 27.70 32.36
N PRO A 528 -5.81 26.36 32.29
CA PRO A 528 -6.84 25.79 31.43
C PRO A 528 -8.20 26.47 31.61
N HIS A 529 -8.65 26.66 32.85
CA HIS A 529 -9.90 27.33 33.13
C HIS A 529 -9.94 27.92 34.54
N VAL A 530 -9.86 29.25 34.67
CA VAL A 530 -9.70 29.93 35.97
C VAL A 530 -10.83 29.68 36.99
N TYR A 531 -12.02 29.29 36.54
CA TYR A 531 -13.17 29.01 37.39
C TYR A 531 -13.28 27.54 37.86
N PHE A 532 -12.40 26.63 37.40
CA PHE A 532 -12.37 25.24 37.85
C PHE A 532 -11.21 25.04 38.83
N ASN A 533 -11.53 24.81 40.10
CA ASN A 533 -10.53 24.52 41.14
C ASN A 533 -10.25 23.02 41.32
N GLU A 534 -10.78 22.19 40.42
CA GLU A 534 -10.67 20.73 40.42
C GLU A 534 -10.10 20.21 39.09
N GLY A 535 -10.03 18.88 38.96
CA GLY A 535 -9.57 18.20 37.75
C GLY A 535 -10.44 18.58 36.54
N TYR A 536 -9.81 19.21 35.55
CA TYR A 536 -10.42 19.77 34.35
C TYR A 536 -10.19 18.88 33.12
N GLY A 537 -9.01 18.27 33.00
CA GLY A 537 -8.72 17.29 31.95
C GLY A 537 -7.68 16.26 32.37
N ILE A 538 -7.76 15.06 31.79
CA ILE A 538 -6.86 13.94 32.06
C ILE A 538 -6.41 13.33 30.75
N ILE A 539 -5.12 13.00 30.67
CA ILE A 539 -4.55 12.18 29.60
C ILE A 539 -3.95 10.94 30.27
N HIS A 540 -4.38 9.75 29.86
CA HIS A 540 -3.89 8.49 30.40
C HIS A 540 -3.62 7.51 29.26
N ILE A 541 -2.37 7.09 29.10
CA ILE A 541 -1.95 6.12 28.09
C ILE A 541 -1.53 4.85 28.83
N GLN A 542 -2.11 3.72 28.44
CA GLN A 542 -1.87 2.41 29.03
C GLN A 542 -1.42 1.40 27.99
N SER A 543 -0.59 0.45 28.38
CA SER A 543 -0.22 -0.70 27.55
C SER A 543 -1.40 -1.64 27.32
N ASN A 544 -1.24 -2.56 26.37
CA ASN A 544 -2.22 -3.62 26.10
C ASN A 544 -2.55 -4.53 27.31
N ASN A 545 -1.70 -4.59 28.33
CA ASN A 545 -1.92 -5.31 29.59
C ASN A 545 -2.31 -4.39 30.78
N GLY A 546 -2.63 -3.13 30.51
CA GLY A 546 -3.16 -2.19 31.50
C GLY A 546 -2.14 -1.40 32.32
N MET A 547 -0.83 -1.56 32.08
CA MET A 547 0.20 -0.77 32.76
C MET A 547 0.17 0.68 32.27
N THR A 548 0.26 1.63 33.20
CA THR A 548 0.34 3.05 32.86
C THR A 548 1.67 3.38 32.17
N LYS A 549 1.61 3.88 30.95
CA LYS A 549 2.77 4.43 30.21
C LYS A 549 2.93 5.93 30.40
N TYR A 550 1.81 6.64 30.57
CA TYR A 550 1.80 8.08 30.79
C TYR A 550 0.49 8.50 31.46
N GLU A 551 0.57 9.42 32.42
CA GLU A 551 -0.60 10.05 33.03
C GLU A 551 -0.33 11.53 33.26
N LYS A 552 -1.30 12.38 32.88
CA LYS A 552 -1.25 13.82 33.13
C LYS A 552 -2.63 14.33 33.54
N ASN A 553 -2.67 14.92 34.73
CA ASN A 553 -3.87 15.53 35.31
C ASN A 553 -3.76 17.06 35.27
N TYR A 554 -4.74 17.70 34.63
CA TYR A 554 -4.85 19.16 34.52
C TYR A 554 -5.91 19.68 35.47
N THR A 555 -5.52 20.54 36.42
CA THR A 555 -6.42 21.32 37.27
C THR A 555 -6.73 22.64 36.58
N GLY A 556 -8.00 23.04 36.51
CA GLY A 556 -8.40 24.19 35.71
C GLY A 556 -7.71 25.51 36.09
N SER A 557 -7.62 25.82 37.38
CA SER A 557 -7.11 27.10 37.87
C SER A 557 -5.58 27.13 38.10
N GLN A 558 -4.91 25.99 37.94
CA GLN A 558 -3.46 25.85 38.07
C GLN A 558 -2.74 26.43 36.86
N VAL A 559 -1.60 27.10 37.09
CA VAL A 559 -0.72 27.58 36.02
C VAL A 559 0.23 26.47 35.60
N TYR A 560 0.27 26.18 34.30
CA TYR A 560 1.23 25.27 33.67
C TYR A 560 2.27 26.04 32.86
N SER A 561 3.42 25.43 32.63
CA SER A 561 4.46 25.91 31.71
C SER A 561 4.39 25.18 30.36
N ASN A 562 5.05 25.72 29.34
CA ASN A 562 5.21 25.01 28.08
C ASN A 562 5.99 23.72 28.31
N GLN A 563 5.46 22.59 27.83
CA GLN A 563 6.11 21.29 27.93
C GLN A 563 5.73 20.44 26.72
N THR A 564 6.68 19.64 26.23
CA THR A 564 6.43 18.60 25.23
C THR A 564 6.97 17.28 25.76
N GLU A 565 6.14 16.25 25.74
CA GLU A 565 6.43 14.91 26.26
C GLU A 565 6.12 13.89 25.16
N GLN A 566 6.95 12.85 25.05
CA GLN A 566 6.76 11.78 24.06
C GLN A 566 6.58 10.44 24.74
N VAL A 567 5.65 9.64 24.23
CA VAL A 567 5.30 8.32 24.76
C VAL A 567 5.36 7.32 23.62
N ALA A 568 6.14 6.25 23.78
CA ALA A 568 6.18 5.17 22.81
C ALA A 568 4.89 4.34 22.85
N LEU A 569 4.32 4.09 21.68
CA LEU A 569 3.07 3.36 21.50
C LEU A 569 3.30 2.00 20.86
N LEU A 570 2.44 1.05 21.18
CA LEU A 570 2.34 -0.25 20.54
C LEU A 570 0.88 -0.53 20.16
N ILE A 571 0.71 -1.37 19.14
CA ILE A 571 -0.61 -1.87 18.77
C ILE A 571 -1.21 -2.61 19.96
N GLY A 572 -2.47 -2.29 20.27
CA GLY A 572 -3.19 -2.76 21.45
C GLY A 572 -3.12 -1.85 22.68
N ASP A 573 -2.27 -0.82 22.68
CA ASP A 573 -2.26 0.21 23.74
C ASP A 573 -3.58 0.99 23.78
N TYR A 574 -3.87 1.61 24.92
CA TYR A 574 -5.08 2.41 25.15
C TYR A 574 -4.74 3.87 25.44
N ILE A 575 -5.50 4.78 24.85
CA ILE A 575 -5.48 6.22 25.14
C ILE A 575 -6.84 6.59 25.72
N THR A 576 -6.87 6.94 27.00
CA THR A 576 -8.04 7.45 27.70
C THR A 576 -7.85 8.93 27.96
N VAL A 577 -8.84 9.72 27.55
CA VAL A 577 -8.87 11.15 27.83
C VAL A 577 -10.14 11.50 28.59
N THR A 578 -10.03 12.41 29.55
CA THR A 578 -11.18 13.00 30.24
C THR A 578 -11.15 14.51 30.08
N HIS A 579 -12.31 15.14 29.85
CA HIS A 579 -12.43 16.59 29.80
C HIS A 579 -13.81 17.05 30.27
N LYS A 580 -13.84 17.98 31.24
CA LYS A 580 -15.10 18.43 31.84
C LYS A 580 -16.03 19.15 30.87
N GLU A 581 -15.47 19.86 29.90
CA GLU A 581 -16.23 20.57 28.87
C GLU A 581 -16.12 19.87 27.50
N TYR A 582 -16.17 18.53 27.46
CA TYR A 582 -15.86 17.76 26.25
C TYR A 582 -16.70 18.12 24.99
N LYS A 583 -17.96 18.52 25.16
CA LYS A 583 -18.89 18.75 24.04
C LYS A 583 -18.40 19.84 23.08
N ASP A 584 -17.83 20.91 23.63
CA ASP A 584 -17.45 22.10 22.86
C ASP A 584 -15.93 22.31 22.85
N ARG A 585 -15.21 21.69 23.80
CA ARG A 585 -13.80 22.01 24.09
C ARG A 585 -12.85 20.82 24.08
N LEU A 586 -13.34 19.61 23.82
CA LEU A 586 -12.51 18.49 23.40
C LEU A 586 -12.78 18.22 21.92
N ALA A 587 -11.73 18.16 21.11
CA ALA A 587 -11.82 17.70 19.73
C ALA A 587 -10.84 16.55 19.53
N ILE A 588 -11.29 15.50 18.85
CA ILE A 588 -10.44 14.40 18.40
C ILE A 588 -10.60 14.34 16.89
N GLU A 589 -9.51 14.54 16.16
CA GLU A 589 -9.52 14.64 14.70
C GLU A 589 -8.65 13.54 14.12
N ASN A 590 -9.20 12.84 13.13
CA ASN A 590 -8.40 12.04 12.21
C ASN A 590 -7.74 13.01 11.24
N LYS A 591 -6.43 13.22 11.41
CA LYS A 591 -5.71 14.19 10.59
C LYS A 591 -5.66 13.80 9.14
N GLU A 592 -5.66 12.50 8.81
CA GLU A 592 -5.61 12.00 7.44
C GLU A 592 -6.91 12.24 6.70
N GLN A 593 -8.04 12.08 7.38
CA GLN A 593 -9.37 12.24 6.78
C GLN A 593 -9.95 13.65 6.94
N GLY A 594 -9.46 14.45 7.89
CA GLY A 594 -10.06 15.73 8.28
C GLY A 594 -11.45 15.56 8.92
N THR A 595 -11.71 14.40 9.53
CA THR A 595 -12.98 14.04 10.17
C THR A 595 -12.82 14.05 11.69
N SER A 596 -13.88 14.44 12.40
CA SER A 596 -13.89 14.43 13.86
C SER A 596 -14.44 13.12 14.41
N LEU A 597 -13.79 12.59 15.44
CA LEU A 597 -14.24 11.44 16.20
C LEU A 597 -15.19 11.90 17.31
N GLU A 598 -16.07 10.99 17.75
CA GLU A 598 -16.99 11.26 18.86
C GLU A 598 -16.24 11.53 20.17
N THR A 599 -16.66 12.56 20.89
CA THR A 599 -16.14 12.88 22.22
C THR A 599 -17.15 12.56 23.31
N ALA A 600 -16.65 12.23 24.50
CA ALA A 600 -17.41 12.05 25.73
C ALA A 600 -16.63 12.66 26.89
N GLU A 601 -17.26 12.83 28.07
CA GLU A 601 -16.55 13.35 29.25
C GLU A 601 -15.31 12.51 29.54
N THR A 602 -15.42 11.18 29.40
CA THR A 602 -14.29 10.25 29.32
C THR A 602 -14.46 9.40 28.07
N VAL A 603 -13.41 9.29 27.26
CA VAL A 603 -13.39 8.43 26.07
C VAL A 603 -12.07 7.67 26.00
N THR A 604 -12.16 6.39 25.63
CA THR A 604 -11.02 5.49 25.48
C THR A 604 -10.95 4.97 24.05
N TYR A 605 -9.76 5.05 23.46
CA TYR A 605 -9.43 4.45 22.17
C TYR A 605 -8.31 3.43 22.35
N GLN A 606 -8.48 2.25 21.75
CA GLN A 606 -7.44 1.26 21.60
C GLN A 606 -6.75 1.44 20.24
N LEU A 607 -5.43 1.36 20.21
CA LEU A 607 -4.65 1.37 18.97
C LEU A 607 -4.78 0.03 18.25
N THR A 608 -5.09 0.06 16.96
CA THR A 608 -5.11 -1.10 16.06
C THR A 608 -4.19 -0.85 14.87
N ASP A 609 -3.96 -1.89 14.06
CA ASP A 609 -3.20 -1.76 12.80
C ASP A 609 -3.94 -0.89 11.76
N GLU A 610 -5.24 -0.69 11.93
CA GLU A 610 -6.13 0.04 11.00
C GLU A 610 -6.40 1.49 11.48
N GLY A 611 -6.22 1.78 12.76
CA GLY A 611 -6.46 3.10 13.33
C GLY A 611 -6.77 3.08 14.83
N LEU A 612 -7.70 3.94 15.23
CA LEU A 612 -8.23 3.94 16.59
C LEU A 612 -9.52 3.11 16.64
N LYS A 613 -9.72 2.40 17.74
CA LYS A 613 -10.98 1.72 18.03
C LYS A 613 -11.54 2.22 19.34
N ARG A 614 -12.72 2.84 19.30
CA ARG A 614 -13.39 3.23 20.54
C ARG A 614 -13.76 1.98 21.33
N VAL A 615 -13.38 1.97 22.60
CA VAL A 615 -13.67 0.87 23.53
C VAL A 615 -14.22 1.43 24.85
N ALA A 616 -14.86 0.57 25.64
CA ALA A 616 -15.26 0.95 26.98
C ALA A 616 -14.03 1.01 27.89
N THR A 617 -13.93 2.01 28.78
CA THR A 617 -12.74 2.18 29.64
C THR A 617 -12.54 0.98 30.60
N ASP A 618 -13.61 0.29 30.97
CA ASP A 618 -13.56 -0.92 31.80
C ASP A 618 -13.09 -2.18 31.04
N SER A 619 -12.92 -2.10 29.72
CA SER A 619 -12.35 -3.19 28.92
C SER A 619 -10.83 -3.23 28.95
N ILE A 620 -10.16 -2.20 29.51
CA ILE A 620 -8.70 -2.20 29.68
C ILE A 620 -8.34 -3.29 30.69
N PRO A 621 -7.42 -4.22 30.37
CA PRO A 621 -6.99 -5.24 31.32
C PRO A 621 -6.46 -4.61 32.61
N LYS A 622 -6.67 -5.27 33.75
CA LYS A 622 -6.06 -4.81 35.00
C LYS A 622 -4.55 -5.04 34.95
N SER A 623 -3.78 -4.03 35.34
CA SER A 623 -2.32 -4.11 35.45
C SER A 623 -1.90 -5.33 36.28
N GLN A 624 -0.92 -6.07 35.78
CA GLN A 624 -0.27 -7.21 36.44
C GLN A 624 1.08 -6.82 37.09
N LEU A 625 1.35 -5.52 37.19
CA LEU A 625 2.52 -4.97 37.89
C LEU A 625 2.20 -4.79 39.37
N GLU A 626 2.97 -5.47 40.22
CA GLU A 626 3.04 -5.21 41.65
C GLU A 626 4.13 -4.16 41.89
N GLU A 627 3.72 -2.88 42.01
CA GLU A 627 4.65 -1.78 42.27
C GLU A 627 5.23 -1.84 43.68
N GLY A 628 6.55 -1.74 43.78
CA GLY A 628 7.28 -1.83 45.05
C GLY A 628 8.77 -2.07 44.82
N SER A 629 9.56 -1.77 45.84
CA SER A 629 10.99 -2.06 45.91
C SER A 629 11.34 -3.29 46.75
N GLU A 630 10.48 -3.71 47.67
CA GLU A 630 10.75 -4.81 48.61
C GLU A 630 9.60 -5.82 48.62
N PHE A 631 9.90 -7.08 48.33
CA PHE A 631 8.94 -8.18 48.31
C PHE A 631 9.46 -9.38 49.11
N GLN A 632 8.54 -10.19 49.64
CA GLN A 632 8.89 -11.40 50.37
C GLN A 632 7.99 -12.58 50.03
N PHE A 633 8.60 -13.72 49.70
CA PHE A 633 7.92 -15.01 49.74
C PHE A 633 8.24 -15.73 51.04
N THR A 634 7.21 -16.17 51.75
CA THR A 634 7.34 -17.02 52.94
C THR A 634 6.82 -18.42 52.64
N PHE A 635 7.70 -19.41 52.70
CA PHE A 635 7.39 -20.81 52.43
C PHE A 635 7.15 -21.58 53.73
N LYS A 636 5.93 -22.09 53.91
CA LYS A 636 5.51 -22.87 55.08
C LYS A 636 5.34 -24.35 54.74
N GLY A 637 5.81 -25.18 55.66
CA GLY A 637 5.78 -26.62 55.62
C GLY A 637 4.68 -27.22 56.49
N LEU A 638 4.83 -28.49 56.87
CA LEU A 638 3.91 -29.16 57.79
C LEU A 638 3.82 -28.42 59.13
N GLY A 639 2.60 -28.16 59.61
CA GLY A 639 2.36 -27.42 60.87
C GLY A 639 2.79 -25.95 60.81
N ASP A 640 2.72 -25.35 59.62
CA ASP A 640 3.10 -23.95 59.33
C ASP A 640 4.55 -23.59 59.66
N LYS A 641 5.40 -24.60 59.80
CA LYS A 641 6.83 -24.40 60.01
C LYS A 641 7.45 -23.74 58.77
N ILE A 642 8.00 -22.54 58.93
CA ILE A 642 8.72 -21.86 57.85
C ILE A 642 10.00 -22.63 57.53
N PHE A 643 10.16 -23.04 56.27
CA PHE A 643 11.37 -23.73 55.81
C PHE A 643 12.20 -22.87 54.86
N SER A 644 11.63 -21.83 54.25
CA SER A 644 12.40 -20.82 53.53
C SER A 644 11.70 -19.46 53.51
N VAL A 645 12.48 -18.39 53.48
CA VAL A 645 12.05 -17.02 53.22
C VAL A 645 12.88 -16.48 52.07
N VAL A 646 12.23 -15.86 51.09
CA VAL A 646 12.87 -15.24 49.94
C VAL A 646 12.56 -13.76 49.96
N THR A 647 13.58 -12.92 50.13
CA THR A 647 13.45 -11.46 50.09
C THR A 647 13.97 -10.94 48.77
N ILE A 648 13.20 -10.10 48.09
CA ILE A 648 13.54 -9.49 46.81
C ILE A 648 13.65 -7.98 47.03
N SER A 649 14.82 -7.42 46.78
CA SER A 649 15.05 -5.97 46.80
C SER A 649 15.37 -5.48 45.39
N ILE A 650 14.43 -4.76 44.78
CA ILE A 650 14.60 -4.16 43.45
C ILE A 650 15.66 -3.06 43.49
N LYS A 651 15.62 -2.20 44.53
CA LYS A 651 16.60 -1.12 44.72
C LYS A 651 17.96 -1.65 45.16
N GLY A 652 17.97 -2.65 46.03
CA GLY A 652 19.17 -3.36 46.46
C GLY A 652 19.77 -4.23 45.35
N LYS A 653 19.01 -4.53 44.30
CA LYS A 653 19.40 -5.38 43.16
C LYS A 653 19.81 -6.79 43.59
N TYR A 654 19.08 -7.36 44.54
CA TYR A 654 19.34 -8.73 44.98
C TYR A 654 18.07 -9.48 45.32
N ILE A 655 18.19 -10.80 45.28
CA ILE A 655 17.27 -11.75 45.91
C ILE A 655 18.06 -12.55 46.95
N LEU A 656 17.48 -12.68 48.15
CA LEU A 656 18.08 -13.37 49.27
C LEU A 656 17.20 -14.56 49.66
N ILE A 657 17.75 -15.76 49.52
CA ILE A 657 17.07 -17.01 49.84
C ILE A 657 17.62 -17.53 51.17
N ASP A 658 16.81 -17.42 52.21
CA ASP A 658 17.08 -17.90 53.57
C ASP A 658 16.39 -19.25 53.79
N THR A 659 17.16 -20.33 53.82
CA THR A 659 16.71 -21.69 54.12
C THR A 659 16.85 -21.97 55.61
N LYS A 660 15.78 -22.46 56.26
CA LYS A 660 15.76 -22.81 57.69
C LYS A 660 16.06 -24.29 57.92
N ALA A 661 16.66 -24.62 59.06
CA ALA A 661 16.95 -26.01 59.41
C ALA A 661 15.68 -26.85 59.63
N GLY A 662 15.65 -28.03 59.04
CA GLY A 662 14.55 -29.00 59.19
C GLY A 662 14.09 -29.64 57.90
N LYS A 663 12.99 -30.38 58.01
CA LYS A 663 12.25 -30.94 56.87
C LYS A 663 11.08 -30.00 56.53
N PRO A 664 10.88 -29.62 55.26
CA PRO A 664 9.69 -28.91 54.85
C PRO A 664 8.39 -29.67 55.16
N HIS A 665 8.36 -31.00 54.96
CA HIS A 665 7.14 -31.79 55.19
C HIS A 665 7.42 -33.26 55.51
N ALA A 666 6.58 -33.92 56.33
CA ALA A 666 6.80 -35.32 56.71
C ALA A 666 6.28 -36.35 55.67
N TYR A 667 5.37 -35.93 54.79
CA TYR A 667 4.63 -36.82 53.87
C TYR A 667 4.85 -36.54 52.37
N PHE A 668 5.72 -35.59 51.98
CA PHE A 668 6.02 -35.30 50.57
C PHE A 668 7.43 -35.80 50.21
N ASN A 669 7.49 -36.92 49.50
CA ASN A 669 8.73 -37.56 49.06
C ASN A 669 9.28 -36.96 47.74
N GLU A 670 8.55 -35.99 47.19
CA GLU A 670 8.85 -35.30 45.95
C GLU A 670 9.19 -33.82 46.20
N ASN A 671 9.43 -33.10 45.10
CA ASN A 671 9.67 -31.67 45.16
C ASN A 671 8.42 -30.93 45.69
N TYR A 672 8.58 -30.29 46.83
CA TYR A 672 7.56 -29.59 47.58
C TYR A 672 7.55 -28.09 47.27
N GLY A 673 8.71 -27.52 46.86
CA GLY A 673 8.77 -26.17 46.30
C GLY A 673 10.09 -25.86 45.62
N THR A 674 10.05 -24.94 44.65
CA THR A 674 11.22 -24.51 43.87
C THR A 674 11.27 -22.99 43.79
N ILE A 675 12.50 -22.47 43.81
CA ILE A 675 12.85 -21.09 43.49
C ILE A 675 13.82 -21.13 42.32
N GLN A 676 13.45 -20.52 41.20
CA GLN A 676 14.32 -20.40 40.04
C GLN A 676 14.44 -18.92 39.65
N VAL A 677 15.68 -18.49 39.40
CA VAL A 677 16.01 -17.14 38.93
C VAL A 677 16.76 -17.27 37.62
N GLN A 678 16.29 -16.62 36.56
CA GLN A 678 16.94 -16.61 35.25
C GLN A 678 17.27 -15.19 34.80
N ASP A 679 18.33 -15.03 34.02
CA ASP A 679 18.61 -13.77 33.33
C ASP A 679 17.62 -13.51 32.19
N ASP A 680 17.67 -12.30 31.64
CA ASP A 680 16.86 -11.83 30.52
C ASP A 680 17.03 -12.65 29.22
N ASN A 681 18.07 -13.47 29.13
CA ASN A 681 18.34 -14.39 28.02
C ASN A 681 17.91 -15.84 28.34
N GLY A 682 17.26 -16.07 29.50
CA GLY A 682 16.77 -17.37 29.94
C GLY A 682 17.84 -18.28 30.57
N ARG A 683 19.02 -17.77 30.92
CA ARG A 683 20.05 -18.55 31.62
C ARG A 683 19.79 -18.57 33.12
N THR A 684 19.78 -19.76 33.71
CA THR A 684 19.56 -19.95 35.15
C THR A 684 20.72 -19.37 35.98
N LYS A 685 20.42 -18.32 36.78
CA LYS A 685 21.34 -17.78 37.80
C LYS A 685 21.30 -18.60 39.07
N CYS A 686 20.12 -19.08 39.45
CA CYS A 686 19.91 -19.92 40.62
C CYS A 686 18.72 -20.84 40.42
N GLU A 687 18.84 -22.06 40.91
CA GLU A 687 17.72 -22.97 41.08
C GLU A 687 17.88 -23.69 42.41
N ARG A 688 16.85 -23.59 43.26
CA ARG A 688 16.80 -24.25 44.56
C ARG A 688 15.48 -25.00 44.67
N SER A 689 15.58 -26.31 44.85
CA SER A 689 14.43 -27.22 45.00
C SER A 689 14.43 -27.86 46.38
N PHE A 690 13.25 -27.95 46.97
CA PHE A 690 13.02 -28.45 48.31
C PHE A 690 12.18 -29.72 48.26
N VAL A 691 12.78 -30.88 48.51
CA VAL A 691 12.07 -32.16 48.67
C VAL A 691 11.49 -32.20 50.07
N GLY A 692 10.19 -32.50 50.20
CA GLY A 692 9.47 -32.37 51.46
C GLY A 692 10.12 -33.11 52.64
N THR A 693 10.45 -34.39 52.46
CA THR A 693 10.99 -35.26 53.52
C THR A 693 12.49 -35.12 53.78
N GLN A 694 13.19 -34.33 52.96
CA GLN A 694 14.64 -34.14 53.07
C GLN A 694 14.99 -33.19 54.22
N GLN A 695 16.08 -33.51 54.93
CA GLN A 695 16.63 -32.66 55.99
C GLN A 695 17.54 -31.59 55.37
N TYR A 696 17.23 -30.31 55.64
CA TYR A 696 18.07 -29.18 55.23
C TYR A 696 18.76 -28.55 56.44
N SER A 697 19.98 -28.05 56.21
CA SER A 697 20.72 -27.20 57.15
C SER A 697 20.42 -25.72 56.86
N GLU A 698 20.62 -24.86 57.84
CA GLU A 698 20.50 -23.41 57.64
C GLU A 698 21.48 -22.93 56.57
N ASN A 699 20.98 -22.15 55.63
CA ASN A 699 21.78 -21.57 54.56
C ASN A 699 21.14 -20.29 54.04
N MET A 700 21.96 -19.27 53.80
CA MET A 700 21.53 -18.03 53.18
C MET A 700 22.32 -17.84 51.87
N ALA A 701 21.60 -17.55 50.78
CA ALA A 701 22.19 -17.31 49.48
C ALA A 701 21.68 -15.97 48.91
N GLY A 702 22.58 -15.09 48.54
CA GLY A 702 22.27 -13.86 47.80
C GLY A 702 22.57 -14.05 46.32
N ILE A 703 21.68 -13.56 45.46
CA ILE A 703 21.83 -13.58 44.00
C ILE A 703 21.59 -12.17 43.49
N ASP A 704 22.46 -11.70 42.59
CA ASP A 704 22.30 -10.41 41.94
C ASP A 704 21.06 -10.43 41.03
N LEU A 705 20.25 -9.38 41.16
CA LEU A 705 18.98 -9.22 40.47
C LEU A 705 19.03 -7.99 39.57
N LEU A 706 18.75 -8.17 38.28
CA LEU A 706 18.74 -7.11 37.28
C LEU A 706 17.33 -6.97 36.68
N VAL A 707 17.04 -5.76 36.18
CA VAL A 707 15.84 -5.51 35.37
C VAL A 707 15.86 -6.44 34.16
N GLY A 708 14.75 -7.15 33.93
CA GLY A 708 14.60 -8.15 32.88
C GLY A 708 14.72 -9.60 33.37
N ASP A 709 15.34 -9.85 34.53
CA ASP A 709 15.43 -11.18 35.13
C ASP A 709 14.04 -11.76 35.44
N SER A 710 13.90 -13.08 35.39
CA SER A 710 12.69 -13.79 35.78
C SER A 710 12.88 -14.55 37.10
N ILE A 711 11.82 -14.56 37.93
CA ILE A 711 11.74 -15.28 39.20
C ILE A 711 10.54 -16.22 39.12
N THR A 712 10.79 -17.52 39.05
CA THR A 712 9.75 -18.56 39.06
C THR A 712 9.72 -19.24 40.42
N ILE A 713 8.54 -19.23 41.04
CA ILE A 713 8.28 -19.85 42.33
C ILE A 713 7.25 -20.97 42.15
N THR A 714 7.53 -22.15 42.69
CA THR A 714 6.57 -23.26 42.76
C THR A 714 6.41 -23.71 44.21
N HIS A 715 5.18 -23.98 44.66
CA HIS A 715 4.88 -24.56 45.97
C HIS A 715 3.62 -25.42 45.95
N LYS A 716 3.73 -26.68 46.38
CA LYS A 716 2.62 -27.64 46.29
C LYS A 716 1.40 -27.29 47.14
N GLU A 717 1.60 -26.62 48.27
CA GLU A 717 0.52 -26.16 49.16
C GLU A 717 0.36 -24.63 49.10
N TYR A 718 0.45 -24.00 47.91
CA TYR A 718 0.50 -22.54 47.78
C TYR A 718 -0.67 -21.79 48.45
N LYS A 719 -1.89 -22.33 48.38
CA LYS A 719 -3.13 -21.65 48.82
C LYS A 719 -3.08 -21.17 50.27
N ASP A 720 -2.51 -21.99 51.15
CA ASP A 720 -2.52 -21.74 52.59
C ASP A 720 -1.10 -21.54 53.17
N ARG A 721 -0.06 -21.86 52.39
CA ARG A 721 1.32 -22.00 52.89
C ARG A 721 2.39 -21.33 52.05
N LEU A 722 2.04 -20.66 50.95
CA LEU A 722 2.92 -19.72 50.26
C LEU A 722 2.35 -18.30 50.36
N ILE A 723 3.04 -17.45 51.08
CA ILE A 723 2.64 -16.06 51.29
C ILE A 723 3.59 -15.17 50.47
N LEU A 724 3.05 -14.38 49.55
CA LEU A 724 3.78 -13.29 48.89
C LEU A 724 3.29 -11.96 49.46
N GLU A 725 4.21 -11.14 49.95
CA GLU A 725 3.93 -9.82 50.51
C GLU A 725 4.72 -8.74 49.76
N ASN A 726 4.05 -7.63 49.47
CA ASN A 726 4.68 -6.37 49.13
C ASN A 726 5.00 -5.63 50.43
N LEU A 727 6.28 -5.60 50.80
CA LEU A 727 6.71 -5.07 52.09
C LEU A 727 6.59 -3.54 52.17
N ASP A 728 6.63 -2.85 51.02
CA ASP A 728 6.46 -1.40 50.98
C ASP A 728 5.01 -0.99 51.25
N LYS A 729 4.04 -1.80 50.82
CA LYS A 729 2.60 -1.53 50.98
C LYS A 729 1.98 -2.25 52.17
N GLY A 730 2.63 -3.28 52.71
CA GLY A 730 2.07 -4.14 53.75
C GLY A 730 0.90 -5.00 53.25
N GLU A 731 0.88 -5.29 51.95
CA GLU A 731 -0.22 -6.00 51.27
C GLU A 731 0.21 -7.41 50.88
N GLN A 732 -0.68 -8.38 51.08
CA GLN A 732 -0.48 -9.75 50.62
C GLN A 732 -0.97 -9.88 49.17
N ILE A 733 -0.13 -10.40 48.30
CA ILE A 733 -0.40 -10.65 46.89
C ILE A 733 -0.91 -12.08 46.73
N VAL A 734 -1.88 -12.29 45.84
CA VAL A 734 -2.42 -13.62 45.54
C VAL A 734 -1.35 -14.49 44.90
N SER A 735 -1.10 -15.68 45.46
CA SER A 735 -0.14 -16.67 44.94
C SER A 735 -0.82 -17.76 44.12
N ALA A 736 -0.04 -18.47 43.29
CA ALA A 736 -0.45 -19.64 42.51
C ALA A 736 0.50 -20.83 42.78
N GLU A 737 0.16 -22.04 42.32
CA GLU A 737 1.03 -23.23 42.51
C GLU A 737 2.39 -23.02 41.87
N THR A 738 2.40 -22.44 40.66
CA THR A 738 3.58 -21.90 40.01
C THR A 738 3.27 -20.47 39.60
N VAL A 739 4.20 -19.55 39.80
CA VAL A 739 4.08 -18.17 39.35
C VAL A 739 5.43 -17.66 38.87
N THR A 740 5.45 -16.93 37.76
CA THR A 740 6.65 -16.28 37.25
C THR A 740 6.46 -14.77 37.24
N TYR A 741 7.40 -14.08 37.88
CA TYR A 741 7.52 -12.63 37.86
C TYR A 741 8.73 -12.21 37.04
N GLN A 742 8.59 -11.15 36.25
CA GLN A 742 9.70 -10.45 35.63
C GLN A 742 10.03 -9.19 36.43
N VAL A 743 11.32 -8.97 36.66
CA VAL A 743 11.84 -7.83 37.41
C VAL A 743 11.82 -6.58 36.53
N THR A 744 11.21 -5.51 37.02
CA THR A 744 11.22 -4.18 36.39
C THR A 744 11.90 -3.17 37.30
N ALA A 745 12.11 -1.94 36.80
CA ALA A 745 12.63 -0.86 37.62
C ALA A 745 11.68 -0.46 38.76
N ASP A 746 10.38 -0.70 38.58
CA ASP A 746 9.30 -0.19 39.44
C ASP A 746 8.63 -1.29 40.28
N GLY A 747 8.98 -2.57 40.07
CA GLY A 747 8.43 -3.70 40.81
C GLY A 747 8.48 -5.04 40.07
N LEU A 748 7.53 -5.92 40.38
CA LEU A 748 7.42 -7.27 39.80
C LEU A 748 6.21 -7.36 38.87
N VAL A 749 6.41 -7.74 37.61
CA VAL A 749 5.32 -7.99 36.65
C VAL A 749 5.07 -9.48 36.58
N GLN A 750 3.85 -9.93 36.87
CA GLN A 750 3.47 -11.32 36.67
C GLN A 750 3.39 -11.62 35.16
N VAL A 751 4.14 -12.60 34.68
CA VAL A 751 4.21 -12.94 33.23
C VAL A 751 3.59 -14.30 32.89
N SER A 752 3.35 -15.16 33.89
CA SER A 752 2.61 -16.43 33.72
C SER A 752 2.12 -17.01 35.05
N ASN A 753 1.09 -17.87 34.96
CA ASN A 753 0.56 -18.75 36.03
C ASN A 753 0.59 -20.21 35.60
#